data_AF-A0A940AMC1-F1
#
_entry.id   AF-A0A940AMC1-F1
#
_cell.length_a   1.000
_cell.length_b   1.000
_cell.length_c   1.000
_cell.angle_alpha   90.00
_cell.angle_beta   90.00
_cell.angle_gamma   90.00
#
_symmetry.space_group_name_H-M   'P 1'
#
loop_
_entity.id
_entity.type
_entity.pdbx_description
1 polymer ?
#
loop_
_entity_poly.entity_id
_entity_poly.type
_entity_poly.pdbx_seq_one_letter_code
_entity_poly.pdbx_strand_id
1 'polypeptide(L)'
;MANVHFKSRRFVSALLCVSLLFSLSSCKKKSKDKSDLYSAGRVIEATDPYFLAEVDKVNIPVSQGKKLQNMSINECIYAGDFAVVSYTQIYQLPSEVEKQVNSSSITGEVFDASEYFISATALFDKKGVLIREIGQNNCNIYGVTVDKEGNIHMLYDMYEPLEIDPDATLEDAEKAIYEHHAVTQIEVIDASGNTLRTISVPEGIEDYSAWGSSFTILDDGTYAFSNSGLIHLYAPNGNPLLTLSDKDRSLIGSVVQSDGKNYVASEKRDLEEGNSLILKEVDLETGKLGDGIDISSLLSYGSVVSTKDGVFANSYSSFFKYDIAKETIEEVFNWNDTDVDRALMKNISCTPVSDNEILAVGHRSYDIDYPYLIHLTRAETNPHAGKKMIVIGGEHLSDCDDLVSFASLYSSRPENSARVVIVDYTAGMGEDESLANIERSIYLDTLSGSGPDILVNLYNSVAFRTDSIMEDMNQYIDGERGINRSEYFDNIMRACETDGHLYHIPVRFSLNGLCVNKSLVSNTGGWTYDEFFEASTKIPDQVSFLEGVLYNDLLELLLGASLPQFIDYENKTVDLDNEEMRRILETVKRYGVVKQPEDEGWYYMEKEIPGEGSISGDGDLTMEKIMEGMLAVWVCQMDSLYTISYWNFMCPGGAELLGYPGKEKKGMAVHPETSLGIVASSKSKGLAWDFIKAFMEYDVPSYQYPYGNSLRIAGFEQESQAIMKDRNAFRESYIDRPEMGKYMGATEVTEEDLKVTRALIENASFSTGGDPAIFDIICEEAAAYFAGDRSIDDVLKNIENRASIVVKEL
;
A
#
# COMPACT_ATOMS: atom_id res chain seq x y z
N MET A 1 46.63 31.24 33.03
CA MET A 1 46.13 31.66 31.70
C MET A 1 45.08 30.67 31.21
N ALA A 2 43.97 30.57 31.95
CA ALA A 2 42.82 29.75 31.65
C ALA A 2 41.61 30.57 32.14
N ASN A 3 41.12 31.49 31.31
CA ASN A 3 39.83 32.19 31.53
C ASN A 3 39.38 33.11 30.36
N VAL A 4 39.83 32.88 29.11
CA VAL A 4 39.46 33.76 27.97
C VAL A 4 38.80 33.02 26.79
N HIS A 5 38.75 31.68 26.78
CA HIS A 5 38.15 30.92 25.66
C HIS A 5 36.66 30.55 25.80
N PHE A 6 35.99 30.94 26.89
CA PHE A 6 34.59 30.57 27.14
C PHE A 6 33.55 31.63 26.75
N LYS A 7 33.95 32.78 26.16
CA LYS A 7 33.02 33.86 25.76
C LYS A 7 32.88 34.12 24.26
N SER A 8 33.69 33.50 23.39
CA SER A 8 33.59 33.72 21.93
C SER A 8 32.68 32.74 21.18
N ARG A 9 32.28 31.60 21.78
CA ARG A 9 31.34 30.64 21.15
C ARG A 9 29.87 31.06 21.20
N ARG A 10 29.46 31.95 22.11
CA ARG A 10 28.06 32.45 22.18
C ARG A 10 27.75 33.61 21.23
N PHE A 11 28.75 34.21 20.58
CA PHE A 11 28.55 35.32 19.63
C PHE A 11 28.53 34.88 18.16
N VAL A 12 29.07 33.69 17.84
CA VAL A 12 29.03 33.12 16.48
C VAL A 12 27.71 32.38 16.23
N SER A 13 27.11 31.79 17.26
CA SER A 13 25.78 31.16 17.17
C SER A 13 24.65 32.17 16.97
N ALA A 14 24.80 33.41 17.46
CA ALA A 14 23.79 34.47 17.29
C ALA A 14 23.86 35.17 15.92
N LEU A 15 24.98 35.08 15.20
CA LEU A 15 25.11 35.65 13.84
C LEU A 15 24.69 34.66 12.75
N LEU A 16 24.83 33.35 12.98
CA LEU A 16 24.32 32.30 12.09
C LEU A 16 22.78 32.20 12.10
N CYS A 17 22.13 32.56 13.21
CA CYS A 17 20.66 32.68 13.27
C CYS A 17 20.11 33.96 12.63
N VAL A 18 20.95 34.95 12.29
CA VAL A 18 20.51 36.20 11.64
C VAL A 18 20.81 36.22 10.14
N SER A 19 21.75 35.40 9.65
CA SER A 19 22.03 35.28 8.21
C SER A 19 21.09 34.33 7.45
N LEU A 20 20.33 33.48 8.15
CA LEU A 20 19.26 32.66 7.57
C LEU A 20 17.90 33.39 7.49
N LEU A 21 17.80 34.61 8.03
CA LEU A 21 16.55 35.40 8.05
C LEU A 21 16.50 36.53 6.99
N PHE A 22 17.49 36.66 6.09
CA PHE A 22 17.54 37.77 5.13
C PHE A 22 17.96 37.38 3.69
N SER A 23 17.38 36.31 3.15
CA SER A 23 17.42 36.06 1.69
C SER A 23 16.04 35.95 1.05
N LEU A 24 15.03 36.66 1.54
CA LEU A 24 13.78 36.90 0.81
C LEU A 24 13.29 38.33 1.07
N SER A 25 13.79 39.26 0.28
CA SER A 25 13.24 40.63 0.18
C SER A 25 13.11 41.01 -1.28
N SER A 26 12.22 40.29 -1.98
CA SER A 26 11.64 40.72 -3.24
C SER A 26 10.16 40.99 -2.94
N CYS A 27 9.74 42.25 -3.08
CA CYS A 27 8.36 42.67 -2.88
C CYS A 27 7.42 41.94 -3.85
N LYS A 28 6.81 40.84 -3.41
CA LYS A 28 5.56 40.29 -3.93
C LYS A 28 4.57 40.22 -2.77
N LYS A 29 3.30 40.53 -3.03
CA LYS A 29 2.20 40.39 -2.06
C LYS A 29 2.33 39.03 -1.35
N LYS A 30 2.36 39.03 -0.01
CA LYS A 30 2.38 37.81 0.80
C LYS A 30 1.18 36.93 0.42
N SER A 31 1.40 35.88 -0.37
CA SER A 31 0.59 34.66 -0.24
C SER A 31 0.89 34.09 1.15
N LYS A 32 -0.14 33.59 1.85
CA LYS A 32 0.07 32.78 3.05
C LYS A 32 0.99 31.61 2.67
N ASP A 33 1.93 31.24 3.53
CA ASP A 33 2.72 30.03 3.32
C ASP A 33 1.77 28.84 3.31
N LYS A 34 1.86 27.93 2.33
CA LYS A 34 0.88 26.84 2.18
C LYS A 34 0.86 25.91 3.40
N SER A 35 1.96 25.82 4.15
CA SER A 35 2.05 25.10 5.42
C SER A 35 1.07 25.61 6.49
N ASP A 36 0.65 26.88 6.43
CA ASP A 36 -0.31 27.43 7.39
C ASP A 36 -1.76 26.97 7.11
N LEU A 37 -2.06 26.52 5.88
CA LEU A 37 -3.43 26.12 5.50
C LEU A 37 -3.90 24.88 6.25
N TYR A 38 -2.98 23.92 6.46
CA TYR A 38 -3.23 22.62 7.09
C TYR A 38 -2.82 22.57 8.56
N SER A 39 -2.96 23.69 9.28
CA SER A 39 -2.54 23.79 10.68
C SER A 39 -3.61 23.32 11.66
N ALA A 40 -3.20 22.50 12.61
CA ALA A 40 -4.04 21.97 13.70
C ALA A 40 -4.79 23.08 14.46
N GLY A 41 -6.11 22.92 14.60
CA GLY A 41 -6.98 23.86 15.32
C GLY A 41 -7.29 25.18 14.61
N ARG A 42 -6.80 25.39 13.39
CA ARG A 42 -7.16 26.53 12.55
C ARG A 42 -8.65 26.52 12.20
N VAL A 43 -9.27 27.70 12.11
CA VAL A 43 -10.63 27.83 11.58
C VAL A 43 -10.55 28.09 10.08
N ILE A 44 -11.30 27.32 9.30
CA ILE A 44 -11.34 27.43 7.84
C ILE A 44 -11.96 28.77 7.44
N GLU A 45 -11.30 29.48 6.53
CA GLU A 45 -11.77 30.76 5.99
C GLU A 45 -12.56 30.54 4.69
N ALA A 46 -13.54 31.41 4.42
CA ALA A 46 -14.30 31.39 3.18
C ALA A 46 -13.44 31.49 1.90
N THR A 47 -12.24 32.08 2.03
CA THR A 47 -11.28 32.26 0.94
C THR A 47 -10.26 31.13 0.81
N ASP A 48 -10.29 30.13 1.69
CA ASP A 48 -9.40 28.98 1.56
C ASP A 48 -9.73 28.21 0.28
N PRO A 49 -8.72 27.70 -0.44
CA PRO A 49 -8.95 26.93 -1.66
C PRO A 49 -9.84 25.71 -1.36
N TYR A 50 -10.75 25.42 -2.29
CA TYR A 50 -11.60 24.25 -2.24
C TYR A 50 -12.07 23.87 -3.63
N PHE A 51 -12.20 22.57 -3.89
CA PHE A 51 -12.83 22.01 -5.06
C PHE A 51 -14.10 21.26 -4.65
N LEU A 52 -15.22 21.64 -5.26
CA LEU A 52 -16.43 20.82 -5.21
C LEU A 52 -16.18 19.58 -6.05
N ALA A 53 -16.58 18.42 -5.53
CA ALA A 53 -16.45 17.16 -6.23
C ALA A 53 -17.82 16.59 -6.60
N GLU A 54 -17.98 16.26 -7.88
CA GLU A 54 -19.02 15.34 -8.34
C GLU A 54 -18.35 13.98 -8.55
N VAL A 55 -18.82 12.95 -7.86
CA VAL A 55 -18.27 11.59 -7.93
C VAL A 55 -19.36 10.65 -8.43
N ASP A 56 -19.16 10.11 -9.63
CA ASP A 56 -20.12 9.27 -10.32
C ASP A 56 -19.53 7.86 -10.51
N LYS A 57 -20.20 6.84 -9.97
CA LYS A 57 -19.82 5.43 -10.17
C LYS A 57 -20.18 4.99 -11.58
N VAL A 58 -19.23 4.41 -12.31
CA VAL A 58 -19.51 3.80 -13.62
C VAL A 58 -20.19 2.45 -13.43
N ASN A 59 -21.36 2.29 -14.05
CA ASN A 59 -22.09 1.03 -14.03
C ASN A 59 -21.82 0.25 -15.31
N ILE A 60 -20.82 -0.63 -15.24
CA ILE A 60 -20.46 -1.50 -16.36
C ILE A 60 -21.56 -2.56 -16.56
N PRO A 61 -22.06 -2.77 -17.80
CA PRO A 61 -23.06 -3.79 -18.09
C PRO A 61 -22.57 -5.19 -17.71
N VAL A 62 -23.47 -5.99 -17.13
CA VAL A 62 -23.21 -7.38 -16.75
C VAL A 62 -24.17 -8.29 -17.52
N SER A 63 -23.66 -9.40 -18.06
CA SER A 63 -24.45 -10.40 -18.80
C SER A 63 -25.61 -10.92 -17.99
N GLN A 64 -26.83 -10.80 -18.52
CA GLN A 64 -28.03 -11.28 -17.84
C GLN A 64 -28.04 -12.80 -17.71
N GLY A 65 -28.43 -13.30 -16.53
CA GLY A 65 -28.57 -14.73 -16.26
C GLY A 65 -27.27 -15.46 -15.95
N LYS A 66 -26.11 -14.79 -16.03
CA LYS A 66 -24.81 -15.31 -15.60
C LYS A 66 -24.42 -14.71 -14.25
N LYS A 67 -23.76 -15.50 -13.39
CA LYS A 67 -23.25 -15.03 -12.10
C LYS A 67 -21.84 -14.48 -12.32
N LEU A 68 -21.65 -13.17 -12.18
CA LEU A 68 -20.33 -12.54 -12.21
C LEU A 68 -19.52 -13.03 -11.00
N GLN A 69 -18.31 -13.54 -11.25
CA GLN A 69 -17.35 -13.95 -10.23
C GLN A 69 -16.31 -12.88 -9.99
N ASN A 70 -15.79 -12.28 -11.05
CA ASN A 70 -14.76 -11.25 -10.97
C ASN A 70 -15.00 -10.17 -12.04
N MET A 71 -14.70 -8.93 -11.70
CA MET A 71 -14.56 -7.84 -12.68
C MET A 71 -13.32 -7.03 -12.35
N SER A 72 -12.43 -6.87 -13.33
CA SER A 72 -11.24 -6.02 -13.21
C SER A 72 -11.34 -4.85 -14.16
N ILE A 73 -10.94 -3.67 -13.71
CA ILE A 73 -10.78 -2.51 -14.60
C ILE A 73 -9.36 -2.53 -15.13
N ASN A 74 -9.23 -2.75 -16.44
CA ASN A 74 -7.93 -2.77 -17.11
C ASN A 74 -7.42 -1.34 -17.30
N GLU A 75 -8.31 -0.43 -17.70
CA GLU A 75 -7.98 0.99 -17.93
C GLU A 75 -9.25 1.84 -17.80
N CYS A 76 -9.12 3.05 -17.25
CA CYS A 76 -10.19 4.04 -17.30
C CYS A 76 -9.62 5.44 -17.48
N ILE A 77 -9.99 6.11 -18.58
CA ILE A 77 -9.44 7.39 -19.00
C ILE A 77 -10.57 8.38 -19.28
N TYR A 78 -10.38 9.63 -18.85
CA TYR A 78 -11.18 10.75 -19.35
C TYR A 78 -10.71 11.18 -20.74
N ALA A 79 -11.66 11.23 -21.67
CA ALA A 79 -11.51 11.74 -23.03
C ALA A 79 -12.50 12.90 -23.22
N GLY A 80 -12.10 14.11 -22.80
CA GLY A 80 -12.98 15.28 -22.82
C GLY A 80 -14.18 15.12 -21.87
N ASP A 81 -15.41 15.27 -22.38
CA ASP A 81 -16.67 15.08 -21.63
C ASP A 81 -17.07 13.59 -21.47
N PHE A 82 -16.17 12.65 -21.79
CA PHE A 82 -16.42 11.22 -21.83
C PHE A 82 -15.41 10.43 -21.02
N ALA A 83 -15.77 9.21 -20.64
CA ALA A 83 -14.85 8.24 -20.08
C ALA A 83 -14.82 6.99 -20.95
N VAL A 84 -13.62 6.48 -21.22
CA VAL A 84 -13.43 5.17 -21.83
C VAL A 84 -12.99 4.21 -20.73
N VAL A 85 -13.66 3.06 -20.64
CA VAL A 85 -13.37 2.03 -19.64
C VAL A 85 -13.14 0.71 -20.34
N SER A 86 -11.94 0.17 -20.19
CA SER A 86 -11.58 -1.19 -20.56
C SER A 86 -11.70 -2.08 -19.32
N TYR A 87 -12.39 -3.21 -19.45
CA TYR A 87 -12.69 -4.09 -18.33
C TYR A 87 -12.71 -5.55 -18.75
N THR A 88 -12.39 -6.41 -17.79
CA THR A 88 -12.49 -7.86 -17.91
C THR A 88 -13.55 -8.35 -16.94
N GLN A 89 -14.45 -9.22 -17.40
CA GLN A 89 -15.47 -9.87 -16.59
C GLN A 89 -15.35 -11.37 -16.69
N ILE A 90 -15.30 -12.02 -15.54
CA ILE A 90 -15.27 -13.48 -15.42
C ILE A 90 -16.57 -13.93 -14.78
N TYR A 91 -17.29 -14.80 -15.47
CA TYR A 91 -18.56 -15.37 -15.03
C TYR A 91 -18.37 -16.81 -14.59
N GLN A 92 -19.19 -17.25 -13.63
CA GLN A 92 -19.24 -18.63 -13.21
C GLN A 92 -19.56 -19.54 -14.40
N LEU A 93 -18.66 -20.48 -14.68
CA LEU A 93 -18.83 -21.50 -15.71
C LEU A 93 -19.97 -22.46 -15.34
N PRO A 94 -20.63 -23.09 -16.33
CA PRO A 94 -21.54 -24.21 -16.06
C PRO A 94 -20.77 -25.34 -15.36
N SER A 95 -21.35 -25.96 -14.32
CA SER A 95 -20.65 -26.93 -13.47
C SER A 95 -20.07 -28.14 -14.21
N GLU A 96 -20.68 -28.56 -15.33
CA GLU A 96 -20.15 -29.65 -16.18
C GLU A 96 -18.86 -29.22 -16.90
N VAL A 97 -18.78 -27.97 -17.34
CA VAL A 97 -17.61 -27.41 -18.02
C VAL A 97 -16.50 -27.13 -17.02
N GLU A 98 -16.85 -26.56 -15.88
CA GLU A 98 -15.91 -26.32 -14.78
C GLU A 98 -15.18 -27.62 -14.40
N LYS A 99 -15.90 -28.75 -14.29
CA LYS A 99 -15.30 -30.08 -14.05
C LYS A 99 -14.38 -30.56 -15.17
N GLN A 100 -14.71 -30.29 -16.43
CA GLN A 100 -13.87 -30.67 -17.59
C GLN A 100 -12.58 -29.85 -17.64
N VAL A 101 -12.68 -28.53 -17.48
CA VAL A 101 -11.53 -27.60 -17.39
C VAL A 101 -10.67 -27.96 -16.18
N ASN A 102 -11.30 -28.37 -15.08
CA ASN A 102 -10.62 -28.73 -13.83
C ASN A 102 -9.88 -30.07 -13.84
N SER A 103 -10.26 -30.99 -14.72
CA SER A 103 -9.71 -32.35 -14.77
C SER A 103 -8.62 -32.54 -15.83
N SER A 104 -8.18 -31.47 -16.50
CA SER A 104 -7.23 -31.50 -17.63
C SER A 104 -7.63 -32.48 -18.74
N SER A 105 -8.92 -32.83 -18.81
CA SER A 105 -9.47 -33.80 -19.77
C SER A 105 -10.45 -33.08 -20.69
N ILE A 106 -9.89 -32.24 -21.57
CA ILE A 106 -10.64 -31.66 -22.68
C ILE A 106 -10.83 -32.77 -23.71
N THR A 107 -11.88 -33.58 -23.55
CA THR A 107 -12.30 -34.56 -24.55
C THR A 107 -13.71 -34.22 -25.05
N GLY A 108 -13.78 -33.58 -26.22
CA GLY A 108 -14.99 -33.49 -27.05
C GLY A 108 -15.96 -32.33 -26.74
N GLU A 109 -16.36 -31.65 -27.83
CA GLU A 109 -17.11 -30.38 -27.94
C GLU A 109 -16.35 -29.13 -27.45
N VAL A 110 -16.07 -28.22 -28.40
CA VAL A 110 -15.44 -26.91 -28.16
C VAL A 110 -16.38 -26.10 -27.26
N PHE A 111 -16.02 -25.96 -25.99
CA PHE A 111 -16.70 -25.04 -25.09
C PHE A 111 -16.24 -23.60 -25.43
N ASP A 112 -17.19 -22.77 -25.85
CA ASP A 112 -16.92 -21.36 -26.09
C ASP A 112 -16.83 -20.60 -24.76
N ALA A 113 -15.60 -20.49 -24.24
CA ALA A 113 -15.30 -19.76 -23.02
C ALA A 113 -15.45 -18.23 -23.17
N SER A 114 -15.49 -17.70 -24.41
CA SER A 114 -15.59 -16.25 -24.65
C SER A 114 -16.90 -15.66 -24.13
N GLU A 115 -17.93 -16.49 -23.96
CA GLU A 115 -19.20 -16.10 -23.35
C GLU A 115 -19.12 -15.90 -21.82
N TYR A 116 -18.09 -16.44 -21.17
CA TYR A 116 -17.90 -16.40 -19.71
C TYR A 116 -16.66 -15.62 -19.30
N PHE A 117 -15.79 -15.31 -20.27
CA PHE A 117 -14.68 -14.39 -20.14
C PHE A 117 -14.90 -13.25 -21.14
N ILE A 118 -15.36 -12.10 -20.64
CA ILE A 118 -15.63 -10.93 -21.47
C ILE A 118 -14.53 -9.91 -21.23
N SER A 119 -13.70 -9.67 -22.25
CA SER A 119 -12.84 -8.49 -22.31
C SER A 119 -13.50 -7.48 -23.24
N ALA A 120 -13.80 -6.29 -22.73
CA ALA A 120 -14.50 -5.28 -23.49
C ALA A 120 -14.03 -3.87 -23.15
N THR A 121 -14.32 -2.97 -24.07
CA THR A 121 -14.15 -1.53 -23.85
C THR A 121 -15.46 -0.82 -24.14
N ALA A 122 -15.82 0.13 -23.28
CA ALA A 122 -17.03 0.91 -23.44
C ALA A 122 -16.77 2.40 -23.22
N LEU A 123 -17.52 3.19 -23.97
CA LEU A 123 -17.60 4.63 -23.85
C LEU A 123 -18.77 5.00 -22.94
N PHE A 124 -18.49 5.89 -22.00
CA PHE A 124 -19.45 6.45 -21.07
C PHE A 124 -19.44 7.97 -21.18
N ASP A 125 -20.57 8.60 -20.85
CA ASP A 125 -20.58 10.04 -20.60
C ASP A 125 -19.87 10.35 -19.27
N LYS A 126 -19.65 11.64 -18.99
CA LYS A 126 -19.07 12.09 -17.72
C LYS A 126 -19.85 11.74 -16.45
N LYS A 127 -21.06 11.18 -16.59
CA LYS A 127 -21.89 10.68 -15.48
C LYS A 127 -21.86 9.16 -15.37
N GLY A 128 -20.99 8.48 -16.12
CA GLY A 128 -20.84 7.04 -16.10
C GLY A 128 -22.00 6.30 -16.76
N VAL A 129 -22.76 6.97 -17.63
CA VAL A 129 -23.83 6.34 -18.42
C VAL A 129 -23.25 5.80 -19.72
N LEU A 130 -23.51 4.52 -20.00
CA LEU A 130 -23.04 3.85 -21.21
C LEU A 130 -23.57 4.57 -22.47
N ILE A 131 -22.66 4.94 -23.35
CA ILE A 131 -22.97 5.46 -24.69
C ILE A 131 -22.87 4.32 -25.71
N ARG A 132 -21.74 3.59 -25.71
CA ARG A 132 -21.44 2.57 -26.72
C ARG A 132 -20.41 1.58 -26.21
N GLU A 133 -20.61 0.29 -26.50
CA GLU A 133 -19.54 -0.72 -26.43
C GLU A 133 -18.69 -0.68 -27.71
N ILE A 134 -17.37 -0.62 -27.57
CA ILE A 134 -16.40 -0.36 -28.64
C ILE A 134 -15.80 -1.67 -29.19
N GLY A 135 -15.93 -2.78 -28.48
CA GLY A 135 -15.58 -4.12 -28.94
C GLY A 135 -15.70 -5.12 -27.80
N GLN A 136 -16.24 -6.31 -28.09
CA GLN A 136 -16.23 -7.45 -27.16
C GLN A 136 -15.27 -8.51 -27.73
N ASN A 137 -14.37 -9.00 -26.88
CA ASN A 137 -13.53 -10.19 -27.06
C ASN A 137 -12.54 -10.21 -28.25
N ASN A 138 -12.46 -9.17 -29.08
CA ASN A 138 -11.60 -9.14 -30.28
C ASN A 138 -10.96 -7.75 -30.55
N CYS A 139 -10.84 -6.92 -29.51
CA CYS A 139 -10.29 -5.56 -29.62
C CYS A 139 -9.32 -5.27 -28.48
N ASN A 140 -8.12 -4.78 -28.81
CA ASN A 140 -7.17 -4.28 -27.83
C ASN A 140 -6.98 -2.77 -28.04
N ILE A 141 -7.40 -1.95 -27.07
CA ILE A 141 -7.26 -0.49 -27.15
C ILE A 141 -5.89 -0.09 -26.60
N TYR A 142 -5.13 0.65 -27.40
CA TYR A 142 -3.81 1.16 -27.03
C TYR A 142 -3.85 2.58 -26.47
N GLY A 143 -4.90 3.33 -26.80
CA GLY A 143 -5.13 4.64 -26.20
C GLY A 143 -6.23 5.44 -26.86
N VAL A 144 -6.63 6.51 -26.18
CA VAL A 144 -7.74 7.37 -26.57
C VAL A 144 -7.33 8.85 -26.43
N THR A 145 -7.71 9.67 -27.40
CA THR A 145 -7.51 11.13 -27.37
C THR A 145 -8.71 11.87 -27.96
N VAL A 146 -8.80 13.17 -27.74
CA VAL A 146 -9.87 14.03 -28.27
C VAL A 146 -9.31 15.16 -29.12
N ASP A 147 -9.94 15.45 -30.26
CA ASP A 147 -9.57 16.57 -31.12
C ASP A 147 -10.22 17.91 -30.68
N LYS A 148 -9.92 18.99 -31.41
CA LYS A 148 -10.41 20.35 -31.07
C LYS A 148 -11.92 20.49 -31.25
N GLU A 149 -12.53 19.62 -32.04
CA GLU A 149 -13.96 19.56 -32.30
C GLU A 149 -14.72 18.69 -31.28
N GLY A 150 -14.01 18.01 -30.39
CA GLY A 150 -14.59 17.12 -29.38
C GLY A 150 -14.87 15.70 -29.87
N ASN A 151 -14.32 15.31 -31.03
CA ASN A 151 -14.41 13.93 -31.50
C ASN A 151 -13.35 13.09 -30.78
N ILE A 152 -13.72 11.85 -30.47
CA ILE A 152 -12.85 10.89 -29.80
C ILE A 152 -12.14 10.06 -30.86
N HIS A 153 -10.83 9.90 -30.71
CA HIS A 153 -9.97 9.10 -31.56
C HIS A 153 -9.43 7.94 -30.72
N MET A 154 -9.70 6.72 -31.15
CA MET A 154 -9.33 5.51 -30.43
C MET A 154 -8.39 4.69 -31.29
N LEU A 155 -7.18 4.43 -30.80
CA LEU A 155 -6.21 3.56 -31.44
C LEU A 155 -6.38 2.15 -30.88
N TYR A 156 -6.66 1.19 -31.76
CA TYR A 156 -6.86 -0.20 -31.35
C TYR A 156 -6.47 -1.19 -32.44
N ASP A 157 -6.22 -2.40 -31.98
CA ASP A 157 -6.11 -3.58 -32.82
C ASP A 157 -7.46 -4.29 -32.90
N MET A 158 -7.89 -4.56 -34.14
CA MET A 158 -9.01 -5.45 -34.40
C MET A 158 -8.46 -6.78 -34.88
N TYR A 159 -8.71 -7.84 -34.11
CA TYR A 159 -8.42 -9.20 -34.53
C TYR A 159 -9.57 -9.70 -35.41
N GLU A 160 -9.23 -10.29 -36.57
CA GLU A 160 -10.24 -11.02 -37.33
C GLU A 160 -10.78 -12.20 -36.48
N PRO A 161 -11.91 -12.83 -36.81
CA PRO A 161 -12.26 -14.08 -36.15
C PRO A 161 -11.26 -15.16 -36.56
N LEU A 162 -10.57 -15.78 -35.58
CA LEU A 162 -9.68 -16.91 -35.87
C LEU A 162 -10.52 -18.18 -36.14
N GLU A 163 -10.67 -18.56 -37.40
CA GLU A 163 -11.24 -19.86 -37.77
C GLU A 163 -10.15 -20.95 -37.65
N ILE A 164 -10.14 -21.67 -36.52
CA ILE A 164 -9.29 -22.86 -36.35
C ILE A 164 -10.01 -24.06 -36.97
N ASP A 165 -9.33 -24.80 -37.86
CA ASP A 165 -9.84 -26.06 -38.41
C ASP A 165 -10.19 -27.01 -37.23
N PRO A 166 -11.42 -27.54 -37.14
CA PRO A 166 -11.81 -28.48 -36.09
C PRO A 166 -10.91 -29.73 -35.99
N ASP A 167 -10.20 -30.06 -37.07
CA ASP A 167 -9.25 -31.18 -37.15
C ASP A 167 -7.79 -30.73 -36.96
N ALA A 168 -7.52 -29.45 -36.66
CA ALA A 168 -6.18 -28.91 -36.40
C ALA A 168 -5.52 -29.57 -35.17
N THR A 169 -4.22 -29.81 -35.24
CA THR A 169 -3.45 -30.19 -34.05
C THR A 169 -3.31 -29.00 -33.10
N LEU A 170 -2.99 -29.26 -31.82
CA LEU A 170 -2.72 -28.18 -30.85
C LEU A 170 -1.62 -27.23 -31.35
N GLU A 171 -0.58 -27.80 -31.99
CA GLU A 171 0.53 -27.04 -32.58
C GLU A 171 0.07 -26.17 -33.77
N ASP A 172 -0.85 -26.67 -34.60
CA ASP A 172 -1.46 -25.88 -35.69
C ASP A 172 -2.37 -24.76 -35.14
N ALA A 173 -3.11 -25.02 -34.06
CA ALA A 173 -3.96 -24.05 -33.39
C ALA A 173 -3.13 -22.95 -32.69
N GLU A 174 -2.09 -23.33 -31.94
CA GLU A 174 -1.14 -22.40 -31.32
C GLU A 174 -0.45 -21.54 -32.37
N LYS A 175 0.00 -22.14 -33.47
CA LYS A 175 0.58 -21.43 -34.60
C LYS A 175 -0.42 -20.46 -35.24
N ALA A 176 -1.67 -20.87 -35.43
CA ALA A 176 -2.70 -20.01 -35.99
C ALA A 176 -3.04 -18.82 -35.07
N ILE A 177 -3.00 -19.00 -33.75
CA ILE A 177 -3.16 -17.93 -32.75
C ILE A 177 -1.97 -16.96 -32.82
N TYR A 178 -0.74 -17.48 -32.89
CA TYR A 178 0.48 -16.66 -32.99
C TYR A 178 0.61 -15.91 -34.32
N GLU A 179 0.13 -16.50 -35.43
CA GLU A 179 0.12 -15.90 -36.76
C GLU A 179 -1.13 -15.04 -37.01
N HIS A 180 -2.02 -14.90 -36.01
CA HIS A 180 -3.26 -14.15 -36.18
C HIS A 180 -3.01 -12.65 -36.27
N HIS A 181 -3.11 -12.11 -37.48
CA HIS A 181 -2.83 -10.71 -37.76
C HIS A 181 -3.95 -9.80 -37.25
N ALA A 182 -3.61 -8.92 -36.31
CA ALA A 182 -4.44 -7.77 -35.96
C ALA A 182 -4.33 -6.68 -37.05
N VAL A 183 -5.44 -5.98 -37.29
CA VAL A 183 -5.44 -4.73 -38.07
C VAL A 183 -5.46 -3.56 -37.11
N THR A 184 -4.34 -2.83 -37.03
CA THR A 184 -4.25 -1.59 -36.27
C THR A 184 -4.94 -0.46 -37.01
N GLN A 185 -5.84 0.23 -36.31
CA GLN A 185 -6.59 1.35 -36.86
C GLN A 185 -6.96 2.40 -35.80
N ILE A 186 -7.24 3.61 -36.27
CA ILE A 186 -7.80 4.68 -35.47
C ILE A 186 -9.26 4.88 -35.89
N GLU A 187 -10.19 4.66 -34.97
CA GLU A 187 -11.60 5.03 -35.16
C GLU A 187 -11.86 6.41 -34.59
N VAL A 188 -12.48 7.26 -35.39
CA VAL A 188 -12.91 8.59 -34.99
C VAL A 188 -14.42 8.56 -34.79
N ILE A 189 -14.87 8.87 -33.58
CA ILE A 189 -16.29 8.86 -33.20
C ILE A 189 -16.73 10.23 -32.71
N ASP A 190 -17.98 10.59 -32.97
CA ASP A 190 -18.58 11.80 -32.42
C ASP A 190 -18.99 11.63 -30.95
N ALA A 191 -19.38 12.75 -30.33
CA ALA A 191 -19.91 12.81 -28.97
C ALA A 191 -21.14 11.92 -28.69
N SER A 192 -21.83 11.44 -29.73
CA SER A 192 -22.97 10.52 -29.61
C SER A 192 -22.57 9.05 -29.77
N GLY A 193 -21.27 8.76 -29.95
CA GLY A 193 -20.73 7.43 -30.17
C GLY A 193 -20.78 6.94 -31.62
N ASN A 194 -21.19 7.80 -32.58
CA ASN A 194 -21.26 7.39 -33.99
C ASN A 194 -19.87 7.43 -34.63
N THR A 195 -19.51 6.39 -35.38
CA THR A 195 -18.30 6.37 -36.19
C THR A 195 -18.38 7.40 -37.31
N LEU A 196 -17.46 8.36 -37.30
CA LEU A 196 -17.28 9.35 -38.35
C LEU A 196 -16.38 8.81 -39.46
N ARG A 197 -15.28 8.14 -39.10
CA ARG A 197 -14.33 7.51 -40.03
C ARG A 197 -13.40 6.54 -39.30
N THR A 198 -12.77 5.68 -40.08
CA THR A 198 -11.70 4.77 -39.63
C THR A 198 -10.45 5.03 -40.47
N ILE A 199 -9.29 5.03 -39.82
CA ILE A 199 -7.98 5.34 -40.40
C ILE A 199 -7.09 4.12 -40.20
N SER A 200 -6.57 3.53 -41.27
CA SER A 200 -5.66 2.38 -41.18
C SER A 200 -4.26 2.80 -40.74
N VAL A 201 -3.61 2.00 -39.90
CA VAL A 201 -2.22 2.18 -39.45
C VAL A 201 -1.37 1.01 -39.98
N PRO A 202 -0.84 1.10 -41.22
CA PRO A 202 -0.37 -0.06 -41.99
C PRO A 202 0.95 -0.68 -41.53
N GLU A 203 1.76 0.01 -40.72
CA GLU A 203 2.99 -0.53 -40.12
C GLU A 203 2.76 -1.05 -38.68
N GLY A 204 1.50 -1.11 -38.23
CA GLY A 204 1.10 -1.68 -36.94
C GLY A 204 1.84 -1.09 -35.73
N ILE A 205 1.67 -1.75 -34.59
CA ILE A 205 2.46 -1.56 -33.38
C ILE A 205 3.12 -2.91 -33.11
N GLU A 206 4.41 -3.04 -33.42
CA GLU A 206 5.17 -4.23 -33.04
C GLU A 206 5.41 -4.13 -31.51
N ASP A 207 4.80 -5.05 -30.75
CA ASP A 207 4.91 -5.27 -29.29
C ASP A 207 3.65 -4.89 -28.48
N TYR A 208 3.05 -5.89 -27.82
CA TYR A 208 1.65 -5.89 -27.36
C TYR A 208 1.45 -5.42 -25.91
N SER A 209 2.46 -4.87 -25.24
CA SER A 209 2.28 -4.41 -23.86
C SER A 209 1.57 -3.04 -23.83
N ALA A 210 0.26 -3.04 -23.58
CA ALA A 210 -0.51 -1.81 -23.33
C ALA A 210 -0.12 -1.09 -22.02
N TRP A 211 0.77 -1.67 -21.22
CA TRP A 211 1.18 -1.09 -19.94
C TRP A 211 2.10 0.11 -20.16
N GLY A 212 1.59 1.31 -19.84
CA GLY A 212 2.34 2.57 -19.93
C GLY A 212 2.37 3.20 -21.33
N SER A 213 1.54 2.72 -22.27
CA SER A 213 1.36 3.36 -23.57
C SER A 213 0.54 4.65 -23.45
N SER A 214 0.78 5.60 -24.35
CA SER A 214 0.02 6.85 -24.43
C SER A 214 -0.33 7.16 -25.86
N PHE A 215 -1.50 7.74 -26.10
CA PHE A 215 -1.96 8.15 -27.42
C PHE A 215 -2.44 9.60 -27.38
N THR A 216 -1.99 10.41 -28.33
CA THR A 216 -2.28 11.84 -28.34
C THR A 216 -2.35 12.38 -29.76
N ILE A 217 -3.27 13.32 -29.99
CA ILE A 217 -3.30 14.16 -31.19
C ILE A 217 -2.61 15.49 -30.92
N LEU A 218 -1.59 15.82 -31.72
CA LEU A 218 -0.86 17.07 -31.65
C LEU A 218 -1.63 18.20 -32.33
N ASP A 219 -1.20 19.43 -32.09
CA ASP A 219 -1.87 20.64 -32.59
C ASP A 219 -2.04 20.72 -34.12
N ASP A 220 -1.17 20.05 -34.88
CA ASP A 220 -1.19 19.96 -36.34
C ASP A 220 -1.97 18.73 -36.87
N GLY A 221 -2.52 17.90 -35.98
CA GLY A 221 -3.25 16.68 -36.29
C GLY A 221 -2.40 15.42 -36.37
N THR A 222 -1.09 15.50 -36.17
CA THR A 222 -0.20 14.34 -36.06
C THR A 222 -0.58 13.50 -34.85
N TYR A 223 -0.61 12.18 -35.01
CA TYR A 223 -0.77 11.26 -33.88
C TYR A 223 0.59 10.90 -33.31
N ALA A 224 0.71 10.96 -31.99
CA ALA A 224 1.85 10.45 -31.24
C ALA A 224 1.40 9.27 -30.37
N PHE A 225 2.13 8.17 -30.46
CA PHE A 225 1.84 6.95 -29.71
C PHE A 225 3.12 6.43 -29.04
N SER A 226 3.11 6.25 -27.71
CA SER A 226 4.25 5.69 -26.99
C SER A 226 4.08 4.19 -26.74
N ASN A 227 5.12 3.40 -27.02
CA ASN A 227 5.18 1.97 -26.71
C ASN A 227 6.63 1.49 -26.62
N SER A 228 6.91 0.51 -25.75
CA SER A 228 8.23 -0.13 -25.59
C SER A 228 9.43 0.83 -25.56
N GLY A 229 9.27 1.98 -24.88
CA GLY A 229 10.30 3.01 -24.74
C GLY A 229 10.52 3.90 -25.99
N LEU A 230 9.61 3.86 -26.96
CA LEU A 230 9.63 4.61 -28.20
C LEU A 230 8.39 5.52 -28.31
N ILE A 231 8.46 6.54 -29.18
CA ILE A 231 7.29 7.33 -29.59
C ILE A 231 7.16 7.30 -31.11
N HIS A 232 6.06 6.72 -31.59
CA HIS A 232 5.71 6.62 -33.00
C HIS A 232 4.84 7.81 -33.41
N LEU A 233 5.21 8.47 -34.51
CA LEU A 233 4.46 9.58 -35.08
C LEU A 233 3.79 9.13 -36.38
N TYR A 234 2.49 9.38 -36.49
CA TYR A 234 1.70 9.09 -37.68
C TYR A 234 1.01 10.37 -38.18
N ALA A 235 0.97 10.53 -39.49
CA ALA A 235 0.22 11.60 -40.13
C ALA A 235 -1.29 11.45 -39.83
N PRO A 236 -2.10 12.52 -40.01
CA PRO A 236 -3.56 12.46 -39.79
C PRO A 236 -4.29 11.39 -40.61
N ASN A 237 -3.65 10.83 -41.65
CA ASN A 237 -4.18 9.77 -42.50
C ASN A 237 -3.68 8.35 -42.11
N GLY A 238 -2.95 8.22 -40.99
CA GLY A 238 -2.43 6.95 -40.47
C GLY A 238 -1.09 6.52 -41.06
N ASN A 239 -0.53 7.26 -42.03
CA ASN A 239 0.78 6.93 -42.57
C ASN A 239 1.88 7.23 -41.54
N PRO A 240 2.87 6.33 -41.38
CA PRO A 240 4.00 6.57 -40.49
C PRO A 240 4.81 7.79 -40.95
N LEU A 241 5.23 8.61 -40.00
CA LEU A 241 6.11 9.76 -40.22
C LEU A 241 7.52 9.48 -39.71
N LEU A 242 7.62 9.11 -38.43
CA LEU A 242 8.88 9.00 -37.71
C LEU A 242 8.71 8.20 -36.41
N THR A 243 9.74 7.45 -36.01
CA THR A 243 9.83 6.86 -34.68
C THR A 243 10.94 7.54 -33.89
N LEU A 244 10.61 8.07 -32.73
CA LEU A 244 11.54 8.69 -31.79
C LEU A 244 12.10 7.61 -30.86
N SER A 245 13.41 7.66 -30.62
CA SER A 245 14.11 6.83 -29.67
C SER A 245 15.19 7.64 -28.96
N ASP A 246 15.50 7.25 -27.72
CA ASP A 246 16.62 7.80 -26.98
C ASP A 246 17.61 6.68 -26.69
N LYS A 247 18.88 6.94 -26.94
CA LYS A 247 19.88 5.88 -26.82
C LYS A 247 20.12 5.59 -25.34
N ASP A 248 20.07 4.31 -24.97
CA ASP A 248 20.33 3.82 -23.60
C ASP A 248 19.29 4.33 -22.56
N ARG A 249 18.13 4.82 -23.02
CA ARG A 249 17.00 5.34 -22.21
C ARG A 249 15.66 4.98 -22.86
N SER A 250 14.57 5.02 -22.10
CA SER A 250 13.22 4.77 -22.57
C SER A 250 12.44 6.08 -22.67
N LEU A 251 11.84 6.37 -23.82
CA LEU A 251 10.85 7.45 -23.93
C LEU A 251 9.53 7.01 -23.31
N ILE A 252 8.96 7.83 -22.44
CA ILE A 252 7.72 7.52 -21.70
C ILE A 252 6.67 8.62 -21.86
N GLY A 253 5.40 8.21 -21.77
CA GLY A 253 4.24 9.10 -21.88
C GLY A 253 4.15 9.82 -23.23
N SER A 254 3.46 10.96 -23.26
CA SER A 254 3.11 11.66 -24.51
C SER A 254 4.12 12.75 -24.90
N VAL A 255 3.99 13.26 -26.14
CA VAL A 255 4.67 14.46 -26.62
C VAL A 255 4.00 15.69 -26.01
N VAL A 256 4.75 16.44 -25.23
CA VAL A 256 4.30 17.67 -24.55
C VAL A 256 4.50 18.88 -25.46
N GLN A 257 3.48 19.70 -25.66
CA GLN A 257 3.56 20.92 -26.45
C GLN A 257 3.51 22.16 -25.55
N SER A 258 4.57 22.96 -25.55
CA SER A 258 4.66 24.16 -24.71
C SER A 258 5.45 25.27 -25.40
N ASP A 259 4.88 26.47 -25.43
CA ASP A 259 5.47 27.67 -26.04
C ASP A 259 6.00 27.47 -27.48
N GLY A 260 5.27 26.68 -28.28
CA GLY A 260 5.63 26.39 -29.67
C GLY A 260 6.78 25.39 -29.84
N LYS A 261 7.19 24.72 -28.76
CA LYS A 261 8.18 23.65 -28.74
C LYS A 261 7.51 22.33 -28.34
N ASN A 262 8.15 21.22 -28.72
CA ASN A 262 7.71 19.88 -28.36
C ASN A 262 8.75 19.24 -27.44
N TYR A 263 8.30 18.45 -26.48
CA TYR A 263 9.16 17.77 -25.52
C TYR A 263 8.71 16.32 -25.33
N VAL A 264 9.64 15.45 -24.94
CA VAL A 264 9.38 14.05 -24.58
C VAL A 264 10.11 13.72 -23.28
N ALA A 265 9.47 12.95 -22.42
CA ALA A 265 10.09 12.46 -21.18
C ALA A 265 10.95 11.23 -21.49
N SER A 266 12.18 11.21 -20.99
CA SER A 266 13.18 10.16 -21.19
C SER A 266 13.64 9.62 -19.84
N GLU A 267 13.31 8.37 -19.57
CA GLU A 267 13.58 7.66 -18.33
C GLU A 267 14.79 6.73 -18.47
N LYS A 268 15.61 6.64 -17.44
CA LYS A 268 16.55 5.53 -17.24
C LYS A 268 16.29 4.98 -15.85
N ARG A 269 15.91 3.70 -15.79
CA ARG A 269 15.83 2.94 -14.54
C ARG A 269 17.14 2.21 -14.34
N ASP A 270 17.75 2.39 -13.19
CA ASP A 270 19.04 1.81 -12.84
C ASP A 270 19.00 1.39 -11.37
N LEU A 271 19.30 0.12 -11.09
CA LEU A 271 19.23 -0.45 -9.74
C LEU A 271 20.34 0.11 -8.84
N GLU A 272 21.47 0.55 -9.40
CA GLU A 272 22.60 1.08 -8.62
C GLU A 272 22.61 2.62 -8.60
N GLU A 273 22.27 3.26 -9.72
CA GLU A 273 22.34 4.72 -9.87
C GLU A 273 21.00 5.43 -9.56
N GLY A 274 19.92 4.67 -9.34
CA GLY A 274 18.57 5.18 -9.13
C GLY A 274 17.86 5.60 -10.42
N ASN A 275 16.57 5.90 -10.32
CA ASN A 275 15.76 6.34 -11.45
C ASN A 275 16.10 7.79 -11.85
N SER A 276 16.30 8.03 -13.15
CA SER A 276 16.49 9.37 -13.69
C SER A 276 15.46 9.71 -14.75
N LEU A 277 14.94 10.94 -14.70
CA LEU A 277 13.94 11.43 -15.64
C LEU A 277 14.37 12.76 -16.26
N ILE A 278 14.46 12.81 -17.59
CA ILE A 278 14.92 13.98 -18.35
C ILE A 278 13.82 14.39 -19.34
N LEU A 279 13.43 15.66 -19.32
CA LEU A 279 12.51 16.22 -20.32
C LEU A 279 13.32 16.80 -21.48
N LYS A 280 13.26 16.15 -22.65
CA LYS A 280 14.05 16.53 -23.83
C LYS A 280 13.20 17.28 -24.84
N GLU A 281 13.67 18.46 -25.28
CA GLU A 281 13.11 19.14 -26.46
C GLU A 281 13.30 18.24 -27.69
N VAL A 282 12.26 18.09 -28.52
CA VAL A 282 12.28 17.26 -29.71
C VAL A 282 11.86 18.06 -30.95
N ASP A 283 12.64 17.91 -32.01
CA ASP A 283 12.28 18.33 -33.35
C ASP A 283 11.50 17.19 -34.02
N LEU A 284 10.20 17.35 -34.20
CA LEU A 284 9.31 16.31 -34.74
C LEU A 284 9.52 16.04 -36.25
N GLU A 285 10.19 16.94 -36.98
CA GLU A 285 10.51 16.73 -38.40
C GLU A 285 11.75 15.85 -38.58
N THR A 286 12.74 16.03 -37.71
CA THR A 286 14.06 15.37 -37.82
C THR A 286 14.27 14.25 -36.81
N GLY A 287 13.47 14.18 -35.75
CA GLY A 287 13.63 13.27 -34.61
C GLY A 287 14.77 13.60 -33.68
N LYS A 288 15.38 14.78 -33.84
CA LYS A 288 16.53 15.17 -33.03
C LYS A 288 16.07 15.54 -31.61
N LEU A 289 16.62 14.83 -30.63
CA LEU A 289 16.47 15.14 -29.21
C LEU A 289 17.55 16.12 -28.74
N GLY A 290 17.16 17.09 -27.91
CA GLY A 290 18.08 17.98 -27.19
C GLY A 290 18.68 17.35 -25.93
N ASP A 291 19.55 18.10 -25.25
CA ASP A 291 20.22 17.65 -24.01
C ASP A 291 19.21 17.43 -22.86
N GLY A 292 18.12 18.22 -22.84
CA GLY A 292 17.01 18.09 -21.91
C GLY A 292 17.21 18.74 -20.55
N ILE A 293 16.16 18.70 -19.73
CA ILE A 293 16.11 19.25 -18.37
C ILE A 293 15.91 18.07 -17.41
N ASP A 294 16.72 18.00 -16.36
CA ASP A 294 16.55 16.99 -15.30
C ASP A 294 15.29 17.32 -14.49
N ILE A 295 14.32 16.41 -14.53
CA ILE A 295 13.05 16.50 -13.82
C ILE A 295 12.86 15.34 -12.85
N SER A 296 13.95 14.64 -12.49
CA SER A 296 13.94 13.49 -11.56
C SER A 296 13.31 13.84 -10.21
N SER A 297 13.36 15.11 -9.79
CA SER A 297 12.68 15.59 -8.58
C SER A 297 11.17 15.35 -8.57
N LEU A 298 10.50 15.25 -9.74
CA LEU A 298 9.07 14.91 -9.81
C LEU A 298 8.77 13.50 -9.29
N LEU A 299 9.71 12.56 -9.39
CA LEU A 299 9.54 11.18 -8.93
C LEU A 299 9.29 11.12 -7.42
N SER A 300 9.80 12.09 -6.65
CA SER A 300 9.51 12.20 -5.22
C SER A 300 8.04 12.55 -4.93
N TYR A 301 7.33 13.17 -5.88
CA TYR A 301 5.92 13.52 -5.76
C TYR A 301 4.99 12.42 -6.32
N GLY A 302 5.50 11.23 -6.61
CA GLY A 302 4.71 10.07 -7.06
C GLY A 302 4.77 9.82 -8.57
N SER A 303 3.73 9.18 -9.11
CA SER A 303 3.72 8.73 -10.50
C SER A 303 3.71 9.90 -11.47
N VAL A 304 4.67 9.91 -12.41
CA VAL A 304 4.83 10.98 -13.40
C VAL A 304 4.09 10.62 -14.67
N VAL A 305 3.27 11.55 -15.15
CA VAL A 305 2.47 11.41 -16.37
C VAL A 305 2.70 12.63 -17.26
N SER A 306 3.00 12.42 -18.53
CA SER A 306 3.02 13.48 -19.53
C SER A 306 1.81 13.41 -20.46
N THR A 307 1.18 14.55 -20.67
CA THR A 307 0.13 14.76 -21.67
C THR A 307 0.58 15.84 -22.65
N LYS A 308 -0.18 16.09 -23.72
CA LYS A 308 0.13 17.21 -24.62
C LYS A 308 0.22 18.56 -23.89
N ASP A 309 -0.47 18.73 -22.76
CA ASP A 309 -0.64 19.99 -22.03
C ASP A 309 0.37 20.18 -20.88
N GLY A 310 1.22 19.19 -20.61
CA GLY A 310 2.28 19.30 -19.60
C GLY A 310 2.82 17.97 -19.08
N VAL A 311 3.76 18.09 -18.15
CA VAL A 311 4.25 16.99 -17.30
C VAL A 311 3.67 17.18 -15.91
N PHE A 312 3.12 16.12 -15.35
CA PHE A 312 2.42 16.10 -14.08
C PHE A 312 2.98 15.02 -13.18
N ALA A 313 2.85 15.20 -11.86
CA ALA A 313 3.11 14.16 -10.87
C ALA A 313 1.90 14.00 -9.97
N ASN A 314 1.50 12.76 -9.73
CA ASN A 314 0.39 12.44 -8.86
C ASN A 314 0.90 11.75 -7.60
N SER A 315 0.64 12.38 -6.45
CA SER A 315 0.87 11.79 -5.13
C SER A 315 -0.46 11.44 -4.47
N TYR A 316 -0.38 10.63 -3.41
CA TYR A 316 -1.52 10.37 -2.53
C TYR A 316 -2.15 11.66 -1.94
N SER A 317 -1.36 12.73 -1.76
CA SER A 317 -1.82 13.96 -1.10
C SER A 317 -2.26 15.05 -2.07
N SER A 318 -1.62 15.13 -3.23
CA SER A 318 -1.65 16.30 -4.10
C SER A 318 -1.29 15.97 -5.55
N PHE A 319 -1.74 16.81 -6.47
CA PHE A 319 -1.42 16.75 -7.89
C PHE A 319 -0.56 17.96 -8.30
N PHE A 320 0.55 17.69 -8.97
CA PHE A 320 1.57 18.68 -9.33
C PHE A 320 1.73 18.81 -10.84
N LYS A 321 2.10 20.00 -11.30
CA LYS A 321 2.51 20.30 -12.67
C LYS A 321 3.94 20.82 -12.67
N TYR A 322 4.74 20.35 -13.63
CA TYR A 322 6.04 20.94 -13.91
C TYR A 322 5.89 22.13 -14.87
N ASP A 323 6.27 23.33 -14.42
CA ASP A 323 6.38 24.51 -15.27
C ASP A 323 7.73 24.49 -16.00
N ILE A 324 7.68 24.14 -17.29
CA ILE A 324 8.86 24.02 -18.15
C ILE A 324 9.61 25.36 -18.29
N ALA A 325 8.89 26.49 -18.32
CA ALA A 325 9.50 27.80 -18.55
C ALA A 325 10.18 28.34 -17.29
N LYS A 326 9.65 28.03 -16.10
CA LYS A 326 10.21 28.43 -14.81
C LYS A 326 11.17 27.40 -14.22
N GLU A 327 11.14 26.16 -14.72
CA GLU A 327 11.83 25.00 -14.14
C GLU A 327 11.44 24.77 -12.68
N THR A 328 10.13 24.82 -12.41
CA THR A 328 9.56 24.68 -11.06
C THR A 328 8.41 23.69 -11.02
N ILE A 329 8.30 22.94 -9.92
CA ILE A 329 7.14 22.11 -9.61
C ILE A 329 6.09 22.98 -8.91
N GLU A 330 4.88 23.05 -9.46
CA GLU A 330 3.77 23.80 -8.90
C GLU A 330 2.63 22.83 -8.52
N GLU A 331 2.20 22.86 -7.27
CA GLU A 331 1.01 22.11 -6.82
C GLU A 331 -0.25 22.72 -7.45
N VAL A 332 -0.98 21.91 -8.22
CA VAL A 332 -2.23 22.28 -8.90
C VAL A 332 -3.39 22.25 -7.89
N PHE A 333 -3.51 21.16 -7.13
CA PHE A 333 -4.44 21.04 -6.01
C PHE A 333 -4.00 19.97 -5.01
N ASN A 334 -4.58 20.04 -3.81
CA ASN A 334 -4.38 19.08 -2.74
C ASN A 334 -5.70 18.33 -2.46
N TRP A 335 -5.64 17.02 -2.22
CA TRP A 335 -6.81 16.20 -1.92
C TRP A 335 -7.47 16.54 -0.57
N ASN A 336 -6.82 17.33 0.29
CA ASN A 336 -7.46 17.89 1.49
C ASN A 336 -8.48 18.98 1.15
N ASP A 337 -8.39 19.56 -0.05
CA ASP A 337 -9.25 20.65 -0.50
C ASP A 337 -10.51 20.13 -1.22
N THR A 338 -10.93 18.89 -0.95
CA THR A 338 -12.12 18.25 -1.53
C THR A 338 -12.70 17.18 -0.59
N ASP A 339 -13.97 16.81 -0.79
CA ASP A 339 -14.67 15.74 -0.05
C ASP A 339 -14.51 14.37 -0.73
N VAL A 340 -13.68 14.25 -1.76
CA VAL A 340 -13.41 12.96 -2.40
C VAL A 340 -12.84 11.98 -1.37
N ASP A 341 -13.31 10.75 -1.44
CA ASP A 341 -12.82 9.66 -0.61
C ASP A 341 -11.37 9.34 -0.96
N ARG A 342 -10.48 9.45 0.03
CA ARG A 342 -9.05 9.26 -0.15
C ARG A 342 -8.65 7.82 -0.44
N ALA A 343 -9.48 6.83 -0.11
CA ALA A 343 -9.20 5.44 -0.49
C ALA A 343 -9.26 5.23 -2.02
N LEU A 344 -9.86 6.15 -2.78
CA LEU A 344 -9.84 6.11 -4.25
C LEU A 344 -8.48 6.54 -4.84
N MET A 345 -7.58 7.13 -4.04
CA MET A 345 -6.37 7.80 -4.54
C MET A 345 -5.22 6.85 -4.86
N LYS A 346 -5.28 5.59 -4.40
CA LYS A 346 -4.25 4.58 -4.71
C LYS A 346 -4.08 4.37 -6.22
N ASN A 347 -5.19 4.42 -6.95
CA ASN A 347 -5.21 4.21 -8.40
C ASN A 347 -5.92 5.37 -9.13
N ILE A 348 -5.58 6.62 -8.78
CA ILE A 348 -6.18 7.79 -9.43
C ILE A 348 -5.33 8.30 -10.59
N SER A 349 -5.99 8.65 -11.69
CA SER A 349 -5.41 9.41 -12.81
C SER A 349 -6.11 10.76 -12.90
N CYS A 350 -5.36 11.85 -13.05
CA CYS A 350 -5.89 13.21 -13.11
C CYS A 350 -5.56 13.88 -14.44
N THR A 351 -6.53 14.56 -15.02
CA THR A 351 -6.44 15.37 -16.23
C THR A 351 -6.91 16.79 -15.93
N PRO A 352 -6.01 17.78 -15.85
CA PRO A 352 -6.42 19.16 -15.63
C PRO A 352 -7.03 19.74 -16.91
N VAL A 353 -8.26 20.25 -16.80
CA VAL A 353 -8.94 20.97 -17.89
C VAL A 353 -8.59 22.46 -17.82
N SER A 354 -8.49 23.01 -16.61
CA SER A 354 -8.03 24.39 -16.33
C SER A 354 -7.59 24.54 -14.87
N ASP A 355 -7.14 25.73 -14.46
CA ASP A 355 -6.84 26.06 -13.05
C ASP A 355 -8.04 25.89 -12.08
N ASN A 356 -9.26 25.78 -12.64
CA ASN A 356 -10.51 25.71 -11.91
C ASN A 356 -11.30 24.41 -12.15
N GLU A 357 -10.83 23.54 -13.04
CA GLU A 357 -11.54 22.33 -13.45
C GLU A 357 -10.57 21.18 -13.67
N ILE A 358 -10.80 20.08 -12.96
CA ILE A 358 -9.94 18.90 -13.00
C ILE A 358 -10.85 17.67 -13.12
N LEU A 359 -10.52 16.79 -14.05
CA LEU A 359 -11.17 15.50 -14.20
C LEU A 359 -10.23 14.44 -13.64
N ALA A 360 -10.76 13.48 -12.88
CA ALA A 360 -9.97 12.41 -12.31
C ALA A 360 -10.72 11.09 -12.30
N VAL A 361 -10.02 10.00 -12.55
CA VAL A 361 -10.57 8.65 -12.52
C VAL A 361 -9.89 7.88 -11.41
N GLY A 362 -10.65 7.43 -10.41
CA GLY A 362 -10.17 6.47 -9.43
C GLY A 362 -10.90 5.14 -9.60
N HIS A 363 -10.32 4.06 -9.12
CA HIS A 363 -11.05 2.80 -8.94
C HIS A 363 -10.67 2.18 -7.61
N ARG A 364 -11.55 1.35 -7.07
CA ARG A 364 -11.21 0.48 -5.93
C ARG A 364 -10.98 -0.92 -6.45
N SER A 365 -9.84 -1.49 -6.08
CA SER A 365 -9.49 -2.86 -6.45
C SER A 365 -10.07 -3.83 -5.42
N TYR A 366 -11.02 -4.66 -5.86
CA TYR A 366 -11.65 -5.75 -5.12
C TYR A 366 -11.86 -6.95 -6.07
N ASP A 367 -12.64 -7.97 -5.66
CA ASP A 367 -13.10 -9.01 -6.60
C ASP A 367 -13.94 -8.43 -7.75
N ILE A 368 -14.65 -7.31 -7.49
CA ILE A 368 -15.45 -6.59 -8.47
C ILE A 368 -15.07 -5.12 -8.40
N ASP A 369 -14.23 -4.70 -9.33
CA ASP A 369 -13.77 -3.33 -9.45
C ASP A 369 -14.86 -2.44 -10.04
N TYR A 370 -14.88 -1.19 -9.58
CA TYR A 370 -15.71 -0.15 -10.17
C TYR A 370 -14.88 1.12 -10.37
N PRO A 371 -14.91 1.71 -11.59
CA PRO A 371 -14.37 3.03 -11.81
C PRO A 371 -15.30 4.09 -11.22
N TYR A 372 -14.69 5.14 -10.69
CA TYR A 372 -15.34 6.36 -10.21
C TYR A 372 -14.81 7.53 -11.03
N LEU A 373 -15.73 8.21 -11.69
CA LEU A 373 -15.50 9.44 -12.42
C LEU A 373 -15.63 10.61 -11.45
N ILE A 374 -14.56 11.39 -11.32
CA ILE A 374 -14.46 12.50 -10.37
C ILE A 374 -14.30 13.79 -11.18
N HIS A 375 -15.24 14.70 -11.02
CA HIS A 375 -15.18 16.03 -11.61
C HIS A 375 -15.04 17.07 -10.50
N LEU A 376 -13.89 17.76 -10.49
CA LEU A 376 -13.54 18.78 -9.52
C LEU A 376 -13.70 20.17 -10.13
N THR A 377 -14.49 21.02 -9.48
CA THR A 377 -14.66 22.43 -9.86
C THR A 377 -14.29 23.35 -8.70
N ARG A 378 -13.46 24.37 -8.94
CA ARG A 378 -13.07 25.32 -7.89
C ARG A 378 -14.30 26.02 -7.31
N ALA A 379 -14.44 25.96 -5.99
CA ALA A 379 -15.50 26.64 -5.26
C ALA A 379 -15.24 28.15 -5.19
N GLU A 380 -16.28 28.98 -5.36
CA GLU A 380 -16.19 30.43 -5.12
C GLU A 380 -15.97 30.75 -3.63
N THR A 381 -16.46 29.87 -2.75
CA THR A 381 -16.33 29.97 -1.30
C THR A 381 -16.19 28.58 -0.72
N ASN A 382 -15.26 28.41 0.23
CA ASN A 382 -15.07 27.13 0.91
C ASN A 382 -16.35 26.74 1.69
N PRO A 383 -17.00 25.60 1.37
CA PRO A 383 -18.25 25.19 2.01
C PRO A 383 -18.07 24.80 3.49
N HIS A 384 -16.83 24.58 3.94
CA HIS A 384 -16.49 24.26 5.32
C HIS A 384 -16.01 25.48 6.12
N ALA A 385 -16.14 26.69 5.57
CA ALA A 385 -15.78 27.92 6.29
C ALA A 385 -16.44 27.98 7.68
N GLY A 386 -15.63 28.26 8.70
CA GLY A 386 -16.05 28.27 10.11
C GLY A 386 -15.89 26.93 10.84
N LYS A 387 -15.67 25.80 10.14
CA LYS A 387 -15.25 24.55 10.80
C LYS A 387 -13.82 24.66 11.32
N LYS A 388 -13.52 23.96 12.40
CA LYS A 388 -12.14 23.80 12.90
C LYS A 388 -11.43 22.66 12.18
N MET A 389 -10.15 22.83 11.90
CA MET A 389 -9.31 21.79 11.33
C MET A 389 -8.80 20.84 12.40
N ILE A 390 -8.88 19.55 12.12
CA ILE A 390 -8.24 18.47 12.87
C ILE A 390 -7.25 17.80 11.94
N VAL A 391 -5.99 17.76 12.33
CA VAL A 391 -4.93 17.16 11.51
C VAL A 391 -4.62 15.77 12.04
N ILE A 392 -4.73 14.77 11.18
CA ILE A 392 -4.24 13.42 11.39
C ILE A 392 -2.92 13.29 10.65
N GLY A 393 -1.88 12.83 11.35
CA GLY A 393 -0.59 12.57 10.73
C GLY A 393 0.07 11.29 11.21
N GLY A 394 0.95 10.76 10.39
CA GLY A 394 1.64 9.50 10.61
C GLY A 394 2.42 9.11 9.37
N GLU A 395 2.85 7.86 9.33
CA GLU A 395 3.55 7.26 8.21
C GLU A 395 2.65 6.27 7.46
N HIS A 396 2.80 6.20 6.14
CA HIS A 396 2.10 5.25 5.26
C HIS A 396 0.58 5.28 5.45
N LEU A 397 0.01 6.47 5.64
CA LEU A 397 -1.43 6.62 5.85
C LEU A 397 -2.25 6.22 4.62
N SER A 398 -1.60 6.15 3.45
CA SER A 398 -2.18 5.54 2.25
C SER A 398 -2.68 4.12 2.49
N ASP A 399 -2.09 3.37 3.43
CA ASP A 399 -2.41 1.96 3.64
C ASP A 399 -3.59 1.77 4.62
N CYS A 400 -4.00 2.82 5.33
CA CYS A 400 -5.13 2.81 6.26
C CYS A 400 -6.45 3.20 5.57
N ASP A 401 -6.90 2.41 4.59
CA ASP A 401 -8.06 2.74 3.74
C ASP A 401 -9.35 3.05 4.53
N ASP A 402 -9.62 2.34 5.62
CA ASP A 402 -10.79 2.54 6.46
C ASP A 402 -10.74 3.88 7.22
N LEU A 403 -9.59 4.22 7.81
CA LEU A 403 -9.35 5.49 8.48
C LEU A 403 -9.49 6.68 7.53
N VAL A 404 -8.84 6.61 6.36
CA VAL A 404 -8.85 7.72 5.41
C VAL A 404 -10.21 7.89 4.72
N SER A 405 -10.92 6.78 4.45
CA SER A 405 -12.32 6.82 4.00
C SER A 405 -13.21 7.47 5.07
N PHE A 406 -13.04 7.06 6.33
CA PHE A 406 -13.82 7.60 7.43
C PHE A 406 -13.53 9.08 7.69
N ALA A 407 -12.29 9.55 7.51
CA ALA A 407 -11.93 10.96 7.61
C ALA A 407 -12.68 11.84 6.59
N SER A 408 -12.79 11.39 5.32
CA SER A 408 -13.60 12.06 4.30
C SER A 408 -15.10 12.02 4.64
N LEU A 409 -15.62 10.86 5.07
CA LEU A 409 -17.01 10.72 5.50
C LEU A 409 -17.36 11.61 6.71
N TYR A 410 -16.48 11.68 7.70
CA TYR A 410 -16.65 12.52 8.88
C TYR A 410 -16.67 14.01 8.48
N SER A 411 -15.80 14.40 7.56
CA SER A 411 -15.65 15.80 7.14
C SER A 411 -16.84 16.33 6.33
N SER A 412 -17.40 15.49 5.46
CA SER A 412 -18.54 15.80 4.60
C SER A 412 -19.86 15.96 5.35
N ARG A 413 -19.97 15.39 6.57
CA ARG A 413 -21.15 15.50 7.43
C ARG A 413 -21.37 16.95 7.93
N PRO A 414 -22.53 17.58 7.64
CA PRO A 414 -22.79 18.97 8.04
C PRO A 414 -22.84 19.21 9.55
N GLU A 415 -23.24 18.21 10.33
CA GLU A 415 -23.32 18.24 11.79
C GLU A 415 -21.96 18.25 12.48
N ASN A 416 -20.92 17.77 11.79
CA ASN A 416 -19.57 17.74 12.32
C ASN A 416 -18.93 19.12 12.25
N SER A 417 -18.57 19.64 13.43
CA SER A 417 -17.95 20.97 13.59
C SER A 417 -16.48 21.02 13.19
N ALA A 418 -15.89 19.86 12.87
CA ALA A 418 -14.51 19.71 12.43
C ALA A 418 -14.42 19.25 10.97
N ARG A 419 -13.36 19.69 10.30
CA ARG A 419 -12.85 19.14 9.03
C ARG A 419 -11.56 18.42 9.35
N VAL A 420 -11.52 17.13 9.01
CA VAL A 420 -10.34 16.29 9.20
C VAL A 420 -9.45 16.41 7.98
N VAL A 421 -8.17 16.61 8.20
CA VAL A 421 -7.12 16.74 7.18
C VAL A 421 -6.10 15.64 7.44
N ILE A 422 -5.63 15.00 6.37
CA ILE A 422 -4.63 13.93 6.45
C ILE A 422 -3.30 14.44 5.90
N VAL A 423 -2.27 14.29 6.72
CA VAL A 423 -0.87 14.63 6.41
C VAL A 423 -0.05 13.36 6.55
N ASP A 424 0.27 12.75 5.41
CA ASP A 424 1.17 11.61 5.37
C ASP A 424 2.61 12.11 5.30
N TYR A 425 3.42 11.79 6.31
CA TYR A 425 4.81 12.24 6.39
C TYR A 425 5.76 11.45 5.48
N THR A 426 5.29 10.38 4.83
CA THR A 426 6.05 9.67 3.79
C THR A 426 5.84 10.27 2.40
N ALA A 427 4.82 11.11 2.22
CA ALA A 427 4.52 11.71 0.93
C ALA A 427 5.61 12.74 0.54
N GLY A 428 6.22 12.59 -0.64
CA GLY A 428 7.29 13.48 -1.10
C GLY A 428 8.70 12.98 -0.83
N MET A 429 8.86 11.83 -0.17
CA MET A 429 10.17 11.28 0.18
C MET A 429 10.78 10.45 -0.96
N GLY A 430 12.11 10.47 -1.04
CA GLY A 430 12.85 9.55 -1.91
C GLY A 430 12.95 8.16 -1.28
N GLU A 431 13.17 7.13 -2.11
CA GLU A 431 13.28 5.72 -1.69
C GLU A 431 14.34 5.48 -0.58
N ASP A 432 15.34 6.36 -0.46
CA ASP A 432 16.42 6.27 0.53
C ASP A 432 16.09 6.87 1.92
N GLU A 433 14.91 7.47 2.12
CA GLU A 433 14.61 8.15 3.39
C GLU A 433 14.18 7.16 4.48
N SER A 434 14.90 7.15 5.61
CA SER A 434 14.64 6.20 6.69
C SER A 434 13.40 6.57 7.51
N LEU A 435 12.64 5.56 7.97
CA LEU A 435 11.54 5.72 8.93
C LEU A 435 11.93 6.55 10.16
N ALA A 436 13.18 6.42 10.63
CA ALA A 436 13.69 7.21 11.75
C ALA A 436 13.72 8.74 11.46
N ASN A 437 13.93 9.15 10.20
CA ASN A 437 13.86 10.56 9.82
C ASN A 437 12.42 11.07 9.74
N ILE A 438 11.48 10.22 9.33
CA ILE A 438 10.03 10.50 9.34
C ILE A 438 9.56 10.75 10.77
N GLU A 439 9.80 9.79 11.67
CA GLU A 439 9.44 9.92 13.09
C GLU A 439 10.06 11.18 13.72
N ARG A 440 11.33 11.46 13.41
CA ARG A 440 12.02 12.67 13.89
C ARG A 440 11.31 13.94 13.42
N SER A 441 10.85 13.98 12.19
CA SER A 441 10.12 15.13 11.62
C SER A 441 8.79 15.34 12.34
N ILE A 442 8.01 14.27 12.52
CA ILE A 442 6.76 14.29 13.29
C ILE A 442 7.02 14.77 14.73
N TYR A 443 8.08 14.29 15.36
CA TYR A 443 8.45 14.66 16.72
C TYR A 443 8.78 16.15 16.84
N LEU A 444 9.56 16.70 15.91
CA LEU A 444 9.92 18.13 15.89
C LEU A 444 8.69 19.02 15.64
N ASP A 445 7.81 18.63 14.73
CA ASP A 445 6.56 19.35 14.47
C ASP A 445 5.66 19.36 15.69
N THR A 446 5.54 18.21 16.36
CA THR A 446 4.78 18.05 17.61
C THR A 446 5.32 18.98 18.71
N LEU A 447 6.65 19.03 18.89
CA LEU A 447 7.29 19.91 19.88
C LEU A 447 7.15 21.40 19.56
N SER A 448 7.15 21.76 18.27
CA SER A 448 6.98 23.15 17.83
C SER A 448 5.54 23.65 17.94
N GLY A 449 4.58 22.73 18.12
CA GLY A 449 3.14 23.01 18.14
C GLY A 449 2.51 23.20 16.76
N SER A 450 3.26 22.84 15.71
CA SER A 450 2.81 22.84 14.31
C SER A 450 2.38 21.43 13.83
N GLY A 451 2.62 20.40 14.65
CA GLY A 451 2.30 19.02 14.31
C GLY A 451 0.81 18.66 14.37
N PRO A 452 0.48 17.40 14.06
CA PRO A 452 -0.89 16.91 14.02
C PRO A 452 -1.61 16.98 15.37
N ASP A 453 -2.95 16.93 15.34
CA ASP A 453 -3.78 16.75 16.54
C ASP A 453 -3.84 15.27 16.96
N ILE A 454 -3.83 14.37 15.97
CA ILE A 454 -3.89 12.92 16.13
C ILE A 454 -2.70 12.31 15.40
N LEU A 455 -1.99 11.42 16.08
CA LEU A 455 -0.93 10.61 15.50
C LEU A 455 -1.41 9.18 15.26
N VAL A 456 -0.99 8.59 14.15
CA VAL A 456 -1.38 7.24 13.73
C VAL A 456 -0.15 6.35 13.63
N ASN A 457 -0.26 5.12 14.14
CA ASN A 457 0.73 4.04 14.02
C ASN A 457 2.13 4.29 14.62
N LEU A 458 2.24 5.25 15.56
CA LEU A 458 3.49 5.51 16.29
C LEU A 458 3.55 4.80 17.66
N TYR A 459 2.86 3.66 17.78
CA TYR A 459 2.82 2.88 19.02
C TYR A 459 4.20 2.34 19.41
N ASN A 460 4.94 1.79 18.43
CA ASN A 460 6.25 1.17 18.68
C ASN A 460 7.33 2.22 19.02
N SER A 461 7.09 3.48 18.65
CA SER A 461 8.01 4.60 18.83
C SER A 461 7.97 5.14 20.26
N VAL A 462 9.00 4.86 21.06
CA VAL A 462 9.07 5.28 22.49
C VAL A 462 8.94 6.79 22.68
N ALA A 463 9.41 7.60 21.73
CA ALA A 463 9.28 9.06 21.78
C ALA A 463 7.81 9.52 21.87
N PHE A 464 6.87 8.72 21.35
CA PHE A 464 5.44 9.00 21.31
C PHE A 464 4.65 8.19 22.35
N ARG A 465 5.30 7.70 23.40
CA ARG A 465 4.66 7.02 24.55
C ARG A 465 4.99 7.70 25.89
N THR A 466 4.89 9.03 25.91
CA THR A 466 5.15 9.82 27.12
C THR A 466 4.09 10.91 27.30
N ASP A 467 3.76 11.23 28.56
CA ASP A 467 2.84 12.33 28.92
C ASP A 467 3.25 13.70 28.36
N SER A 468 4.52 13.87 28.01
CA SER A 468 5.02 15.14 27.44
C SER A 468 4.64 15.34 25.98
N ILE A 469 4.33 14.26 25.27
CA ILE A 469 4.06 14.24 23.83
C ILE A 469 2.61 13.83 23.55
N MET A 470 2.09 12.84 24.27
CA MET A 470 0.77 12.24 24.04
C MET A 470 -0.11 12.34 25.28
N GLU A 471 -1.42 12.39 25.06
CA GLU A 471 -2.41 12.26 26.13
C GLU A 471 -2.58 10.80 26.56
N ASP A 472 -2.88 10.58 27.84
CA ASP A 472 -3.45 9.31 28.29
C ASP A 472 -4.88 9.18 27.78
N MET A 473 -5.12 8.21 26.89
CA MET A 473 -6.42 7.97 26.27
C MET A 473 -7.44 7.36 27.25
N ASN A 474 -6.99 6.75 28.35
CA ASN A 474 -7.89 6.22 29.38
C ASN A 474 -8.80 7.31 29.95
N GLN A 475 -8.31 8.54 30.10
CA GLN A 475 -9.11 9.68 30.59
C GLN A 475 -10.30 10.02 29.68
N TYR A 476 -10.19 9.76 28.37
CA TYR A 476 -11.25 10.00 27.40
C TYR A 476 -12.22 8.83 27.35
N ILE A 477 -11.69 7.60 27.38
CA ILE A 477 -12.48 6.37 27.40
C ILE A 477 -13.39 6.32 28.64
N ASP A 478 -12.86 6.67 29.81
CA ASP A 478 -13.58 6.63 31.10
C ASP A 478 -14.26 7.96 31.47
N GLY A 479 -14.11 8.98 30.62
CA GLY A 479 -14.69 10.31 30.84
C GLY A 479 -16.20 10.38 30.60
N GLU A 480 -16.81 11.54 30.88
CA GLU A 480 -18.26 11.74 30.74
C GLU A 480 -18.81 11.48 29.32
N ARG A 481 -17.97 11.72 28.30
CA ARG A 481 -18.28 11.48 26.87
C ARG A 481 -17.59 10.22 26.33
N GLY A 482 -17.15 9.35 27.22
CA GLY A 482 -16.39 8.15 26.92
C GLY A 482 -17.19 7.07 26.19
N ILE A 483 -16.59 5.89 26.11
CA ILE A 483 -17.17 4.70 25.48
C ILE A 483 -17.46 3.64 26.54
N ASN A 484 -18.32 2.68 26.23
CA ASN A 484 -18.53 1.54 27.10
C ASN A 484 -17.46 0.48 26.84
N ARG A 485 -16.46 0.36 27.72
CA ARG A 485 -15.35 -0.61 27.60
C ARG A 485 -15.83 -2.04 27.34
N SER A 486 -17.01 -2.45 27.83
CA SER A 486 -17.51 -3.81 27.62
C SER A 486 -17.92 -4.14 26.18
N GLU A 487 -17.99 -3.13 25.30
CA GLU A 487 -18.26 -3.30 23.87
C GLU A 487 -16.98 -3.51 23.05
N TYR A 488 -15.82 -3.45 23.71
CA TYR A 488 -14.50 -3.55 23.13
C TYR A 488 -13.70 -4.64 23.84
N PHE A 489 -12.67 -5.16 23.18
CA PHE A 489 -11.69 -6.02 23.84
C PHE A 489 -10.79 -5.18 24.77
N ASP A 490 -11.28 -4.87 25.97
CA ASP A 490 -10.56 -4.01 26.94
C ASP A 490 -9.18 -4.56 27.29
N ASN A 491 -9.02 -5.89 27.33
CA ASN A 491 -7.73 -6.53 27.57
C ASN A 491 -6.67 -6.15 26.51
N ILE A 492 -7.08 -5.91 25.27
CA ILE A 492 -6.20 -5.45 24.18
C ILE A 492 -5.75 -4.00 24.42
N MET A 493 -6.66 -3.13 24.86
CA MET A 493 -6.29 -1.77 25.28
C MET A 493 -5.31 -1.81 26.47
N ARG A 494 -5.60 -2.62 27.49
CA ARG A 494 -4.71 -2.78 28.66
C ARG A 494 -3.33 -3.33 28.29
N ALA A 495 -3.27 -4.27 27.35
CA ALA A 495 -2.03 -4.84 26.85
C ALA A 495 -1.12 -3.80 26.17
N CYS A 496 -1.69 -2.69 25.68
CA CYS A 496 -0.99 -1.59 25.03
C CYS A 496 -0.67 -0.41 25.98
N GLU A 497 -0.94 -0.54 27.27
CA GLU A 497 -0.60 0.50 28.25
C GLU A 497 0.90 0.50 28.57
N THR A 498 1.47 1.68 28.75
CA THR A 498 2.82 1.88 29.29
C THR A 498 2.69 2.62 30.62
N ASP A 499 3.13 2.01 31.71
CA ASP A 499 2.98 2.53 33.08
C ASP A 499 1.52 2.93 33.43
N GLY A 500 0.56 2.14 32.96
CA GLY A 500 -0.88 2.37 33.17
C GLY A 500 -1.50 3.48 32.33
N HIS A 501 -0.73 4.10 31.42
CA HIS A 501 -1.20 5.12 30.49
C HIS A 501 -1.37 4.51 29.09
N LEU A 502 -2.49 4.79 28.44
CA LEU A 502 -2.77 4.33 27.07
C LEU A 502 -2.51 5.49 26.10
N TYR A 503 -1.33 5.58 25.49
CA TYR A 503 -1.01 6.72 24.61
C TYR A 503 -1.58 6.60 23.20
N HIS A 504 -1.81 5.38 22.72
CA HIS A 504 -2.42 5.09 21.43
C HIS A 504 -3.48 3.99 21.59
N ILE A 505 -4.68 4.21 21.07
CA ILE A 505 -5.77 3.21 21.09
C ILE A 505 -5.59 2.28 19.89
N PRO A 506 -5.44 0.96 20.07
CA PRO A 506 -5.28 -0.01 18.98
C PRO A 506 -6.64 -0.35 18.35
N VAL A 507 -7.16 0.50 17.47
CA VAL A 507 -8.49 0.30 16.86
C VAL A 507 -8.55 -0.94 15.96
N ARG A 508 -7.41 -1.33 15.40
CA ARG A 508 -7.17 -2.61 14.69
C ARG A 508 -5.95 -3.28 15.29
N PHE A 509 -6.00 -4.60 15.46
CA PHE A 509 -4.91 -5.36 16.06
C PHE A 509 -4.79 -6.78 15.50
N SER A 510 -3.58 -7.32 15.52
CA SER A 510 -3.30 -8.73 15.35
C SER A 510 -2.68 -9.30 16.62
N LEU A 511 -2.52 -10.62 16.64
CA LEU A 511 -1.74 -11.31 17.67
C LEU A 511 -0.50 -11.94 17.07
N ASN A 512 0.67 -11.63 17.62
CA ASN A 512 1.96 -12.16 17.21
C ASN A 512 2.43 -13.29 18.13
N GLY A 513 2.93 -14.35 17.53
CA GLY A 513 3.40 -15.51 18.25
C GLY A 513 4.07 -16.53 17.34
N LEU A 514 3.85 -17.79 17.67
CA LEU A 514 4.45 -18.94 17.02
C LEU A 514 3.36 -19.89 16.58
N CYS A 515 3.49 -20.42 15.37
CA CYS A 515 2.69 -21.54 14.93
C CYS A 515 3.52 -22.82 15.11
N VAL A 516 2.90 -23.86 15.66
CA VAL A 516 3.55 -25.09 16.10
C VAL A 516 2.89 -26.29 15.44
N ASN A 517 3.70 -27.12 14.78
CA ASN A 517 3.23 -28.38 14.19
C ASN A 517 2.90 -29.39 15.29
N LYS A 518 1.60 -29.71 15.44
CA LYS A 518 1.10 -30.62 16.49
C LYS A 518 1.63 -32.04 16.40
N SER A 519 2.05 -32.47 15.21
CA SER A 519 2.65 -33.80 14.99
C SER A 519 4.10 -33.88 15.49
N LEU A 520 4.79 -32.75 15.59
CA LEU A 520 6.21 -32.68 15.95
C LEU A 520 6.43 -32.21 17.39
N VAL A 521 5.61 -31.28 17.86
CA VAL A 521 5.71 -30.68 19.19
C VAL A 521 4.37 -30.81 19.88
N SER A 522 4.35 -31.56 20.99
CA SER A 522 3.17 -31.67 21.85
C SER A 522 3.24 -30.60 22.94
N ASN A 523 2.67 -29.43 22.66
CA ASN A 523 2.48 -28.40 23.66
C ASN A 523 1.17 -27.65 23.41
N THR A 524 0.44 -27.35 24.49
CA THR A 524 -0.85 -26.67 24.44
C THR A 524 -0.89 -25.55 25.49
N GLY A 525 -1.34 -24.35 25.13
CA GLY A 525 -1.54 -23.26 26.09
C GLY A 525 -0.27 -22.53 26.54
N GLY A 526 0.75 -22.47 25.67
CA GLY A 526 1.98 -21.70 25.85
C GLY A 526 3.16 -22.49 26.42
N TRP A 527 4.36 -21.93 26.33
CA TRP A 527 5.61 -22.53 26.82
C TRP A 527 6.51 -21.55 27.55
N THR A 528 7.28 -22.11 28.47
CA THR A 528 8.49 -21.53 29.05
C THR A 528 9.66 -21.68 28.08
N TYR A 529 10.75 -20.97 28.34
CA TYR A 529 12.02 -21.19 27.65
C TYR A 529 12.50 -22.64 27.75
N ASP A 530 12.35 -23.28 28.90
CA ASP A 530 12.74 -24.67 29.08
C ASP A 530 11.98 -25.61 28.15
N GLU A 531 10.67 -25.46 28.05
CA GLU A 531 9.84 -26.26 27.15
C GLU A 531 10.17 -25.98 25.68
N PHE A 532 10.45 -24.72 25.31
CA PHE A 532 10.89 -24.35 23.96
C PHE A 532 12.22 -25.01 23.59
N PHE A 533 13.23 -24.87 24.45
CA PHE A 533 14.55 -25.48 24.22
C PHE A 533 14.49 -27.00 24.27
N GLU A 534 13.68 -27.59 25.14
CA GLU A 534 13.48 -29.04 25.19
C GLU A 534 12.83 -29.54 23.88
N ALA A 535 11.81 -28.84 23.38
CA ALA A 535 11.19 -29.15 22.10
C ALA A 535 12.22 -29.08 20.95
N SER A 536 13.09 -28.08 20.95
CA SER A 536 14.13 -27.90 19.93
C SER A 536 15.15 -29.04 19.85
N THR A 537 15.30 -29.82 20.91
CA THR A 537 16.21 -30.97 20.98
C THR A 537 15.54 -32.32 20.69
N LYS A 538 14.21 -32.37 20.66
CA LYS A 538 13.43 -33.61 20.51
C LYS A 538 12.88 -33.84 19.10
N ILE A 539 13.08 -32.88 18.20
CA ILE A 539 12.66 -33.03 16.80
C ILE A 539 13.55 -34.02 16.04
N PRO A 540 13.04 -34.72 15.01
CA PRO A 540 13.85 -35.59 14.17
C PRO A 540 15.00 -34.84 13.48
N ASP A 541 16.13 -35.52 13.23
CA ASP A 541 17.33 -34.91 12.63
C ASP A 541 17.06 -34.25 11.26
N GLN A 542 16.10 -34.76 10.50
CA GLN A 542 15.70 -34.24 9.19
C GLN A 542 14.67 -33.09 9.25
N VAL A 543 14.22 -32.70 10.44
CA VAL A 543 13.23 -31.64 10.66
C VAL A 543 13.93 -30.41 11.21
N SER A 544 13.64 -29.23 10.64
CA SER A 544 14.06 -27.95 11.20
C SER A 544 13.17 -27.57 12.38
N PHE A 545 13.77 -27.07 13.47
CA PHE A 545 12.98 -26.54 14.59
C PHE A 545 12.35 -25.20 14.22
N LEU A 546 13.19 -24.29 13.74
CA LEU A 546 12.89 -22.92 13.36
C LEU A 546 13.86 -22.56 12.23
N GLU A 547 13.40 -21.82 11.23
CA GLU A 547 14.17 -21.51 10.03
C GLU A 547 13.79 -20.14 9.47
N GLY A 548 14.73 -19.47 8.79
CA GLY A 548 14.47 -18.23 8.05
C GLY A 548 14.34 -16.95 8.89
N VAL A 549 14.65 -16.99 10.18
CA VAL A 549 14.51 -15.82 11.08
C VAL A 549 15.87 -15.14 11.27
N LEU A 550 15.96 -13.81 11.12
CA LEU A 550 17.21 -13.08 11.36
C LEU A 550 17.59 -13.14 12.85
N TYR A 551 18.87 -12.95 13.15
CA TYR A 551 19.33 -12.95 14.54
C TYR A 551 18.60 -11.93 15.43
N ASN A 552 18.38 -10.71 14.92
CA ASN A 552 17.70 -9.66 15.69
C ASN A 552 16.22 -9.97 15.87
N ASP A 553 15.53 -10.44 14.82
CA ASP A 553 14.12 -10.82 14.89
C ASP A 553 13.91 -12.00 15.84
N LEU A 554 14.82 -12.96 15.85
CA LEU A 554 14.77 -14.10 16.78
C LEU A 554 15.09 -13.67 18.22
N LEU A 555 15.96 -12.69 18.42
CA LEU A 555 16.16 -12.07 19.74
C LEU A 555 14.88 -11.36 20.20
N GLU A 556 14.26 -10.56 19.33
CA GLU A 556 13.03 -9.84 19.63
C GLU A 556 11.91 -10.82 19.98
N LEU A 557 11.75 -11.88 19.18
CA LEU A 557 10.83 -12.98 19.42
C LEU A 557 11.03 -13.61 20.80
N LEU A 558 12.28 -13.94 21.16
CA LEU A 558 12.59 -14.60 22.41
C LEU A 558 12.58 -13.64 23.61
N LEU A 559 12.71 -12.34 23.43
CA LEU A 559 12.79 -11.36 24.53
C LEU A 559 11.53 -10.49 24.67
N GLY A 560 10.67 -10.44 23.65
CA GLY A 560 9.62 -9.43 23.51
C GLY A 560 8.59 -9.42 24.63
N ALA A 561 8.35 -10.57 25.28
CA ALA A 561 7.41 -10.70 26.40
C ALA A 561 8.09 -10.70 27.79
N SER A 562 9.41 -10.82 27.82
CA SER A 562 10.17 -11.22 29.00
C SER A 562 11.28 -10.25 29.36
N LEU A 563 11.69 -9.33 28.48
CA LEU A 563 12.77 -8.40 28.77
C LEU A 563 12.59 -7.65 30.11
N PRO A 564 11.37 -7.17 30.46
CA PRO A 564 11.13 -6.54 31.77
C PRO A 564 11.41 -7.46 32.97
N GLN A 565 11.41 -8.79 32.82
CA GLN A 565 11.69 -9.71 33.91
C GLN A 565 13.17 -9.68 34.35
N PHE A 566 14.06 -9.19 33.48
CA PHE A 566 15.50 -9.08 33.75
C PHE A 566 15.88 -7.70 34.32
N ILE A 567 14.90 -6.81 34.53
CA ILE A 567 15.13 -5.42 34.94
C ILE A 567 14.17 -5.05 36.06
N ASP A 568 14.71 -4.67 37.20
CA ASP A 568 13.96 -4.06 38.29
C ASP A 568 14.24 -2.55 38.29
N TYR A 569 13.36 -1.78 37.66
CA TYR A 569 13.46 -0.32 37.56
C TYR A 569 13.28 0.38 38.91
N GLU A 570 12.53 -0.22 39.86
CA GLU A 570 12.32 0.36 41.19
C GLU A 570 13.60 0.31 42.02
N ASN A 571 14.28 -0.85 42.01
CA ASN A 571 15.54 -1.05 42.74
C ASN A 571 16.79 -0.74 41.91
N LYS A 572 16.62 -0.37 40.63
CA LYS A 572 17.69 -0.07 39.66
C LYS A 572 18.70 -1.21 39.49
N THR A 573 18.19 -2.44 39.41
CA THR A 573 19.01 -3.66 39.23
C THR A 573 18.70 -4.35 37.91
N VAL A 574 19.73 -4.93 37.30
CA VAL A 574 19.66 -5.70 36.06
C VAL A 574 20.14 -7.12 36.35
N ASP A 575 19.58 -8.10 35.66
CA ASP A 575 19.94 -9.52 35.72
C ASP A 575 19.97 -10.10 34.29
N LEU A 576 20.83 -9.57 33.44
CA LEU A 576 21.03 -10.03 32.05
C LEU A 576 22.25 -10.95 31.91
N ASP A 577 23.18 -10.95 32.87
CA ASP A 577 24.29 -11.93 32.94
C ASP A 577 23.86 -13.19 33.73
N ASN A 578 22.94 -13.96 33.15
CA ASN A 578 22.44 -15.20 33.73
C ASN A 578 22.31 -16.34 32.71
N GLU A 579 22.05 -17.56 33.22
CA GLU A 579 21.94 -18.77 32.40
C GLU A 579 20.74 -18.77 31.43
N GLU A 580 19.69 -18.01 31.73
CA GLU A 580 18.52 -17.90 30.83
C GLU A 580 18.88 -17.07 29.59
N MET A 581 19.48 -15.89 29.79
CA MET A 581 20.00 -15.06 28.69
C MET A 581 21.08 -15.77 27.89
N ARG A 582 21.96 -16.54 28.54
CA ARG A 582 22.94 -17.40 27.86
C ARG A 582 22.27 -18.33 26.86
N ARG A 583 21.24 -19.06 27.29
CA ARG A 583 20.53 -20.04 26.44
C ARG A 583 19.75 -19.38 25.30
N ILE A 584 19.21 -18.19 25.54
CA ILE A 584 18.58 -17.35 24.51
C ILE A 584 19.61 -17.03 23.42
N LEU A 585 20.77 -16.46 23.77
CA LEU A 585 21.82 -16.13 22.80
C LEU A 585 22.34 -17.37 22.05
N GLU A 586 22.53 -18.49 22.74
CA GLU A 586 22.96 -19.75 22.11
C GLU A 586 21.93 -20.28 21.10
N THR A 587 20.64 -20.17 21.42
CA THR A 587 19.55 -20.58 20.54
C THR A 587 19.43 -19.66 19.34
N VAL A 588 19.54 -18.35 19.55
CA VAL A 588 19.59 -17.36 18.47
C VAL A 588 20.74 -17.70 17.53
N LYS A 589 21.94 -17.92 18.05
CA LYS A 589 23.10 -18.30 17.23
C LYS A 589 22.89 -19.59 16.44
N ARG A 590 22.13 -20.54 17.02
CA ARG A 590 21.87 -21.85 16.42
C ARG A 590 20.85 -21.80 15.27
N TYR A 591 19.79 -21.01 15.41
CA TYR A 591 18.66 -21.02 14.47
C TYR A 591 18.49 -19.73 13.65
N GLY A 592 19.08 -18.63 14.10
CA GLY A 592 19.02 -17.35 13.39
C GLY A 592 20.04 -17.26 12.26
N VAL A 593 19.81 -16.30 11.36
CA VAL A 593 20.67 -16.05 10.19
C VAL A 593 21.13 -14.59 10.11
N VAL A 594 22.29 -14.33 9.46
CA VAL A 594 23.01 -13.03 9.47
C VAL A 594 22.33 -11.97 8.59
N LYS A 595 21.82 -12.36 7.41
CA LYS A 595 21.06 -11.55 6.45
C LYS A 595 20.66 -12.45 5.29
N GLN A 596 19.47 -12.28 4.71
CA GLN A 596 19.29 -12.66 3.31
C GLN A 596 20.15 -11.71 2.47
N PRO A 597 20.88 -12.17 1.44
CA PRO A 597 21.51 -11.28 0.48
C PRO A 597 20.46 -10.31 -0.08
N GLU A 598 20.84 -9.03 -0.13
CA GLU A 598 20.19 -7.87 -0.74
C GLU A 598 18.88 -8.12 -1.50
N ASP A 599 17.79 -7.52 -0.99
CA ASP A 599 16.61 -7.03 -1.72
C ASP A 599 16.46 -7.51 -3.18
N GLU A 600 16.02 -8.76 -3.36
CA GLU A 600 14.93 -8.95 -4.30
C GLU A 600 13.69 -8.52 -3.51
N GLY A 601 13.12 -7.37 -3.86
CA GLY A 601 11.86 -6.92 -3.29
C GLY A 601 10.76 -7.97 -3.50
N TRP A 602 9.51 -7.58 -3.33
CA TRP A 602 8.35 -8.42 -3.65
C TRP A 602 8.21 -8.75 -5.16
N TYR A 603 9.31 -8.80 -5.91
CA TYR A 603 9.39 -9.20 -7.29
C TYR A 603 9.58 -10.72 -7.42
N TYR A 604 8.55 -11.35 -8.00
CA TYR A 604 8.55 -12.70 -8.53
C TYR A 604 9.76 -12.93 -9.45
N MET A 605 10.81 -13.58 -8.95
CA MET A 605 11.87 -14.12 -9.80
C MET A 605 11.55 -15.58 -10.15
N GLU A 606 11.07 -15.78 -11.38
CA GLU A 606 10.90 -17.09 -12.00
C GLU A 606 12.26 -17.79 -12.14
N LYS A 607 12.44 -18.95 -11.50
CA LYS A 607 13.43 -19.92 -11.96
C LYS A 607 12.75 -20.91 -12.89
N GLU A 608 13.05 -20.83 -14.17
CA GLU A 608 12.67 -21.84 -15.16
C GLU A 608 13.29 -23.21 -14.81
N ILE A 609 12.45 -24.19 -14.50
CA ILE A 609 12.78 -25.61 -14.63
C ILE A 609 12.17 -26.08 -15.97
N PRO A 610 12.96 -26.66 -16.91
CA PRO A 610 12.40 -27.14 -18.16
C PRO A 610 11.44 -28.32 -17.94
N GLY A 611 10.13 -28.08 -18.10
CA GLY A 611 9.11 -29.14 -18.24
C GLY A 611 8.04 -29.23 -17.16
N GLU A 612 8.12 -28.46 -16.08
CA GLU A 612 7.07 -28.29 -15.06
C GLU A 612 7.03 -26.80 -14.68
N GLY A 613 5.84 -26.24 -14.50
CA GLY A 613 5.61 -24.79 -14.38
C GLY A 613 6.40 -24.09 -13.26
N SER A 614 6.47 -22.76 -13.37
CA SER A 614 7.20 -21.82 -12.52
C SER A 614 6.99 -22.06 -11.01
N ILE A 615 8.08 -22.07 -10.23
CA ILE A 615 8.06 -22.03 -8.75
C ILE A 615 9.00 -20.90 -8.30
N SER A 616 8.54 -20.10 -7.33
CA SER A 616 9.14 -18.83 -6.84
C SER A 616 10.15 -19.04 -5.69
N GLY A 617 10.80 -17.96 -5.21
CA GLY A 617 11.98 -17.95 -4.34
C GLY A 617 11.82 -18.48 -2.90
N ASP A 618 12.81 -18.22 -2.02
CA ASP A 618 13.03 -18.85 -0.69
C ASP A 618 11.81 -18.91 0.28
N GLY A 619 10.77 -18.10 0.08
CA GLY A 619 9.48 -18.24 0.77
C GLY A 619 8.77 -19.57 0.48
N ASP A 620 8.96 -20.12 -0.72
CA ASP A 620 8.43 -21.43 -1.14
C ASP A 620 9.11 -22.57 -0.38
N LEU A 621 10.42 -22.50 -0.08
CA LEU A 621 11.11 -23.54 0.69
C LEU A 621 10.60 -23.66 2.13
N THR A 622 10.25 -22.54 2.77
CA THR A 622 9.70 -22.55 4.13
C THR A 622 8.28 -23.11 4.12
N MET A 623 7.46 -22.71 3.15
CA MET A 623 6.09 -23.20 3.00
C MET A 623 6.04 -24.69 2.63
N GLU A 624 6.89 -25.15 1.70
CA GLU A 624 7.08 -26.57 1.36
C GLU A 624 7.44 -27.38 2.60
N LYS A 625 8.41 -26.93 3.40
CA LYS A 625 8.78 -27.60 4.64
C LYS A 625 7.63 -27.66 5.64
N ILE A 626 6.80 -26.63 5.75
CA ILE A 626 5.59 -26.68 6.58
C ILE A 626 4.64 -27.76 6.05
N MET A 627 4.35 -27.74 4.74
CA MET A 627 3.43 -28.67 4.07
C MET A 627 3.89 -30.13 4.09
N GLU A 628 5.20 -30.37 4.12
CA GLU A 628 5.82 -31.69 4.22
C GLU A 628 6.05 -32.15 5.67
N GLY A 629 5.79 -31.27 6.66
CA GLY A 629 6.03 -31.56 8.07
C GLY A 629 7.53 -31.62 8.43
N MET A 630 8.35 -30.87 7.70
CA MET A 630 9.78 -30.68 7.94
C MET A 630 10.12 -29.43 8.74
N LEU A 631 9.13 -28.60 9.11
CA LEU A 631 9.30 -27.47 10.02
C LEU A 631 8.40 -27.62 11.26
N ALA A 632 9.00 -27.51 12.44
CA ALA A 632 8.30 -27.68 13.72
C ALA A 632 7.63 -26.40 14.22
N VAL A 633 8.29 -25.25 14.04
CA VAL A 633 7.88 -23.95 14.59
C VAL A 633 8.20 -22.83 13.61
N TRP A 634 7.27 -21.89 13.42
CA TRP A 634 7.48 -20.67 12.64
C TRP A 634 6.79 -19.47 13.27
N VAL A 635 7.24 -18.26 12.92
CA VAL A 635 6.61 -17.01 13.35
C VAL A 635 5.23 -16.90 12.71
N CYS A 636 4.25 -16.46 13.48
CA CYS A 636 2.89 -16.32 13.00
C CYS A 636 2.23 -15.06 13.58
N GLN A 637 1.58 -14.33 12.68
CA GLN A 637 0.69 -13.23 12.99
C GLN A 637 -0.75 -13.69 12.71
N MET A 638 -1.62 -13.55 13.70
CA MET A 638 -3.04 -13.85 13.60
C MET A 638 -3.83 -12.56 13.43
N ASP A 639 -4.16 -12.26 12.19
CA ASP A 639 -4.92 -11.08 11.77
C ASP A 639 -6.43 -11.36 11.66
N SER A 640 -6.83 -12.62 11.60
CA SER A 640 -8.23 -13.06 11.44
C SER A 640 -8.42 -14.54 11.80
N LEU A 641 -9.68 -15.01 11.85
CA LEU A 641 -9.97 -16.44 12.04
C LEU A 641 -9.47 -17.33 10.89
N TYR A 642 -9.22 -16.76 9.70
CA TYR A 642 -8.69 -17.52 8.57
C TYR A 642 -7.29 -18.07 8.88
N THR A 643 -6.48 -17.35 9.67
CA THR A 643 -5.15 -17.82 10.07
C THR A 643 -5.21 -19.20 10.76
N ILE A 644 -6.23 -19.43 11.60
CA ILE A 644 -6.41 -20.71 12.32
C ILE A 644 -6.68 -21.85 11.35
N SER A 645 -7.68 -21.68 10.47
CA SER A 645 -8.05 -22.72 9.51
C SER A 645 -6.96 -22.95 8.47
N TYR A 646 -6.25 -21.89 8.05
CA TYR A 646 -5.14 -21.96 7.11
C TYR A 646 -4.02 -22.83 7.65
N TRP A 647 -3.47 -22.52 8.83
CA TRP A 647 -2.36 -23.31 9.36
C TRP A 647 -2.77 -24.72 9.77
N ASN A 648 -4.00 -24.92 10.25
CA ASN A 648 -4.52 -26.27 10.49
C ASN A 648 -4.60 -27.12 9.21
N PHE A 649 -4.85 -26.49 8.06
CA PHE A 649 -4.96 -27.17 6.77
C PHE A 649 -3.61 -27.38 6.09
N MET A 650 -2.72 -26.38 6.14
CA MET A 650 -1.41 -26.46 5.49
C MET A 650 -0.46 -27.44 6.21
N CYS A 651 -0.52 -27.47 7.55
CA CYS A 651 0.40 -28.26 8.36
C CYS A 651 -0.08 -29.72 8.52
N PRO A 652 0.75 -30.74 8.21
CA PRO A 652 0.42 -32.13 8.46
C PRO A 652 0.11 -32.41 9.94
N GLY A 653 -1.12 -32.87 10.20
CA GLY A 653 -1.62 -33.14 11.55
C GLY A 653 -2.09 -31.89 12.31
N GLY A 654 -2.18 -30.75 11.62
CA GLY A 654 -2.70 -29.50 12.15
C GLY A 654 -1.65 -28.69 12.91
N ALA A 655 -2.03 -27.45 13.24
CA ALA A 655 -1.16 -26.50 13.89
C ALA A 655 -1.78 -25.95 15.18
N GLU A 656 -0.94 -25.45 16.07
CA GLU A 656 -1.34 -24.68 17.24
C GLU A 656 -0.66 -23.33 17.24
N LEU A 657 -1.42 -22.27 17.50
CA LEU A 657 -0.86 -20.94 17.70
C LEU A 657 -0.55 -20.77 19.20
N LEU A 658 0.72 -20.53 19.49
CA LEU A 658 1.24 -20.31 20.83
C LEU A 658 1.87 -18.92 20.93
N GLY A 659 1.98 -18.42 22.16
CA GLY A 659 2.78 -17.26 22.46
C GLY A 659 4.28 -17.47 22.32
N TYR A 660 5.02 -16.37 22.41
CA TYR A 660 6.47 -16.42 22.60
C TYR A 660 6.83 -17.13 23.91
N PRO A 661 7.97 -17.84 23.97
CA PRO A 661 8.39 -18.52 25.18
C PRO A 661 8.64 -17.53 26.32
N GLY A 662 8.11 -17.83 27.50
CA GLY A 662 8.26 -16.98 28.67
C GLY A 662 7.78 -17.65 29.95
N LYS A 663 8.30 -17.23 31.11
CA LYS A 663 7.97 -17.82 32.42
C LYS A 663 6.47 -17.84 32.72
N GLU A 664 5.78 -16.78 32.31
CA GLU A 664 4.36 -16.58 32.59
C GLU A 664 3.43 -17.14 31.51
N LYS A 665 3.97 -17.70 30.42
CA LYS A 665 3.20 -18.27 29.30
C LYS A 665 2.07 -17.33 28.82
N LYS A 666 2.36 -16.03 28.66
CA LYS A 666 1.39 -14.93 28.47
C LYS A 666 0.53 -14.98 27.19
N GLY A 667 0.55 -16.09 26.45
CA GLY A 667 -0.14 -16.23 25.16
C GLY A 667 0.53 -15.40 24.07
N MET A 668 -0.19 -15.19 22.97
CA MET A 668 0.28 -14.36 21.86
C MET A 668 0.30 -12.89 22.27
N ALA A 669 1.26 -12.15 21.74
CA ALA A 669 1.44 -10.73 22.00
C ALA A 669 0.49 -9.90 21.12
N VAL A 670 -0.08 -8.84 21.67
CA VAL A 670 -0.86 -7.87 20.91
C VAL A 670 0.06 -7.04 20.01
N HIS A 671 -0.30 -6.89 18.75
CA HIS A 671 0.32 -5.96 17.83
C HIS A 671 -0.73 -4.98 17.28
N PRO A 672 -0.62 -3.68 17.57
CA PRO A 672 -1.51 -2.68 16.98
C PRO A 672 -1.23 -2.49 15.49
N GLU A 673 -2.22 -2.77 14.64
CA GLU A 673 -2.14 -2.56 13.18
C GLU A 673 -2.55 -1.14 12.78
N THR A 674 -3.58 -0.65 13.46
CA THR A 674 -4.00 0.74 13.35
C THR A 674 -4.20 1.25 14.76
N SER A 675 -3.43 2.27 15.12
CA SER A 675 -3.50 2.88 16.44
C SER A 675 -3.56 4.40 16.34
N LEU A 676 -4.35 5.04 17.22
CA LEU A 676 -4.54 6.48 17.22
C LEU A 676 -4.28 7.08 18.60
N GLY A 677 -3.46 8.12 18.66
CA GLY A 677 -3.18 8.87 19.88
C GLY A 677 -3.43 10.37 19.72
N ILE A 678 -3.83 11.04 20.79
CA ILE A 678 -4.02 12.50 20.79
C ILE A 678 -2.74 13.18 21.28
N VAL A 679 -2.25 14.15 20.53
CA VAL A 679 -1.07 14.93 20.91
C VAL A 679 -1.36 15.83 22.12
N ALA A 680 -0.50 15.78 23.14
CA ALA A 680 -0.66 16.52 24.40
C ALA A 680 -0.68 18.04 24.22
N SER A 681 0.02 18.56 23.21
CA SER A 681 0.05 19.99 22.87
C SER A 681 -1.15 20.46 22.03
N SER A 682 -1.99 19.54 21.52
CA SER A 682 -3.15 19.88 20.69
C SER A 682 -4.11 20.82 21.44
N LYS A 683 -4.61 21.82 20.72
CA LYS A 683 -5.66 22.74 21.21
C LYS A 683 -7.07 22.23 20.91
N SER A 684 -7.18 21.10 20.23
CA SER A 684 -8.43 20.54 19.71
C SER A 684 -8.72 19.13 20.24
N LYS A 685 -8.13 18.73 21.37
CA LYS A 685 -8.28 17.40 22.00
C LYS A 685 -9.72 16.87 22.06
N GLY A 686 -10.68 17.72 22.40
CA GLY A 686 -12.09 17.33 22.46
C GLY A 686 -12.67 16.93 21.10
N LEU A 687 -12.28 17.62 20.03
CA LEU A 687 -12.68 17.29 18.65
C LEU A 687 -11.89 16.10 18.12
N ALA A 688 -10.62 15.98 18.48
CA ALA A 688 -9.80 14.83 18.16
C ALA A 688 -10.40 13.54 18.77
N TRP A 689 -10.81 13.60 20.05
CA TRP A 689 -11.54 12.51 20.68
C TRP A 689 -12.89 12.22 20.00
N ASP A 690 -13.67 13.24 19.65
CA ASP A 690 -14.95 13.05 18.97
C ASP A 690 -14.77 12.32 17.62
N PHE A 691 -13.67 12.58 16.91
CA PHE A 691 -13.30 11.84 15.71
C PHE A 691 -12.91 10.37 16.02
N ILE A 692 -11.95 10.16 16.93
CA ILE A 692 -11.47 8.81 17.29
C ILE A 692 -12.62 7.94 17.77
N LYS A 693 -13.48 8.46 18.65
CA LYS A 693 -14.67 7.76 19.14
C LYS A 693 -15.62 7.40 18.00
N ALA A 694 -15.91 8.34 17.11
CA ALA A 694 -16.79 8.08 15.97
C ALA A 694 -16.20 7.02 15.02
N PHE A 695 -14.87 6.97 14.87
CA PHE A 695 -14.20 5.94 14.08
C PHE A 695 -14.26 4.56 14.77
N MET A 696 -14.06 4.51 16.09
CA MET A 696 -14.21 3.28 16.87
C MET A 696 -15.64 2.72 16.88
N GLU A 697 -16.65 3.56 16.62
CA GLU A 697 -18.06 3.19 16.50
C GLU A 697 -18.47 2.91 15.04
N TYR A 698 -17.58 3.14 14.07
CA TYR A 698 -17.86 2.95 12.65
C TYR A 698 -17.75 1.49 12.27
N ASP A 699 -18.87 0.92 11.81
CA ASP A 699 -18.89 -0.42 11.23
C ASP A 699 -18.38 -0.34 9.78
N VAL A 700 -17.19 -0.86 9.55
CA VAL A 700 -16.58 -0.90 8.21
C VAL A 700 -17.42 -1.78 7.29
N PRO A 701 -17.76 -1.32 6.06
CA PRO A 701 -18.48 -2.13 5.09
C PRO A 701 -17.78 -3.47 4.81
N SER A 702 -18.56 -4.55 4.75
CA SER A 702 -18.06 -5.94 4.71
C SER A 702 -17.18 -6.34 3.51
N TYR A 703 -17.01 -5.46 2.52
CA TYR A 703 -16.16 -5.68 1.34
C TYR A 703 -14.79 -5.00 1.46
N GLN A 704 -14.62 -4.12 2.44
CA GLN A 704 -13.32 -3.64 2.88
C GLN A 704 -12.89 -4.61 3.97
N TYR A 705 -12.04 -5.59 3.68
CA TYR A 705 -11.42 -6.43 4.71
C TYR A 705 -10.21 -5.67 5.26
N PRO A 706 -10.35 -4.87 6.33
CA PRO A 706 -9.24 -4.07 6.82
C PRO A 706 -8.25 -5.02 7.47
N TYR A 707 -6.97 -4.65 7.47
CA TYR A 707 -5.95 -5.48 8.07
C TYR A 707 -6.13 -5.53 9.60
N GLY A 708 -6.08 -6.74 10.16
CA GLY A 708 -6.24 -6.99 11.59
C GLY A 708 -7.69 -7.03 12.10
N ASN A 709 -7.82 -7.57 13.31
CA ASN A 709 -9.09 -7.72 14.02
C ASN A 709 -9.60 -6.37 14.54
N SER A 710 -10.91 -6.14 14.47
CA SER A 710 -11.55 -4.98 15.09
C SER A 710 -11.45 -5.01 16.62
N LEU A 711 -11.06 -3.88 17.23
CA LEU A 711 -11.11 -3.70 18.68
C LEU A 711 -12.54 -3.79 19.24
N ARG A 712 -13.53 -3.40 18.44
CA ARG A 712 -14.96 -3.44 18.81
C ARG A 712 -15.47 -4.87 18.61
N ILE A 713 -16.03 -5.45 19.67
CA ILE A 713 -16.49 -6.86 19.65
C ILE A 713 -17.53 -7.08 18.55
N ALA A 714 -18.49 -6.15 18.39
CA ALA A 714 -19.50 -6.27 17.34
C ALA A 714 -18.91 -6.21 15.92
N GLY A 715 -17.88 -5.39 15.70
CA GLY A 715 -17.16 -5.31 14.43
C GLY A 715 -16.43 -6.61 14.13
N PHE A 716 -15.70 -7.14 15.12
CA PHE A 716 -14.99 -8.42 15.01
C PHE A 716 -15.94 -9.58 14.65
N GLU A 717 -17.10 -9.67 15.29
CA GLU A 717 -18.09 -10.72 15.02
C GLU A 717 -18.68 -10.57 13.60
N GLN A 718 -18.98 -9.34 13.17
CA GLN A 718 -19.49 -9.07 11.82
C GLN A 718 -18.46 -9.44 10.74
N GLU A 719 -17.22 -9.00 10.92
CA GLU A 719 -16.11 -9.27 10.00
C GLU A 719 -15.81 -10.77 9.93
N SER A 720 -15.76 -11.45 11.08
CA SER A 720 -15.53 -12.90 11.13
C SER A 720 -16.58 -13.69 10.36
N GLN A 721 -17.85 -13.29 10.43
CA GLN A 721 -18.94 -13.91 9.68
C GLN A 721 -18.84 -13.65 8.17
N ALA A 722 -18.41 -12.45 7.77
CA ALA A 722 -18.13 -12.13 6.36
C ALA A 722 -16.97 -12.97 5.82
N ILE A 723 -15.83 -13.00 6.52
CA ILE A 723 -14.66 -13.82 6.18
C ILE A 723 -15.08 -15.29 6.06
N MET A 724 -15.79 -15.84 7.04
CA MET A 724 -16.22 -17.25 7.01
C MET A 724 -17.05 -17.56 5.76
N LYS A 725 -18.01 -16.70 5.42
CA LYS A 725 -18.84 -16.86 4.23
C LYS A 725 -18.01 -16.81 2.95
N ASP A 726 -17.17 -15.81 2.79
CA ASP A 726 -16.42 -15.57 1.55
C ASP A 726 -15.33 -16.63 1.36
N ARG A 727 -14.63 -17.01 2.44
CA ARG A 727 -13.61 -18.07 2.38
C ARG A 727 -14.20 -19.45 2.10
N ASN A 728 -15.38 -19.76 2.63
CA ASN A 728 -16.06 -21.01 2.31
C ASN A 728 -16.56 -21.03 0.85
N ALA A 729 -17.03 -19.89 0.32
CA ALA A 729 -17.35 -19.77 -1.10
C ALA A 729 -16.11 -19.94 -2.00
N PHE A 730 -14.97 -19.35 -1.60
CA PHE A 730 -13.68 -19.56 -2.27
C PHE A 730 -13.26 -21.03 -2.21
N ARG A 731 -13.40 -21.71 -1.07
CA ARG A 731 -13.12 -23.15 -0.99
C ARG A 731 -13.95 -23.98 -1.96
N GLU A 732 -15.24 -23.67 -2.11
CA GLU A 732 -16.12 -24.41 -3.02
C GLU A 732 -15.62 -24.39 -4.47
N SER A 733 -14.95 -23.32 -4.93
CA SER A 733 -14.40 -23.27 -6.29
C SER A 733 -13.19 -24.20 -6.52
N TYR A 734 -12.61 -24.76 -5.46
CA TYR A 734 -11.48 -25.70 -5.54
C TYR A 734 -11.82 -27.13 -5.11
N ILE A 735 -13.11 -27.44 -4.87
CA ILE A 735 -13.52 -28.77 -4.36
C ILE A 735 -13.14 -29.91 -5.32
N ASP A 736 -13.13 -29.65 -6.62
CA ASP A 736 -12.75 -30.61 -7.67
C ASP A 736 -11.24 -30.57 -8.01
N ARG A 737 -10.47 -29.62 -7.45
CA ARG A 737 -9.01 -29.51 -7.59
C ARG A 737 -8.32 -29.41 -6.22
N PRO A 738 -8.39 -30.45 -5.38
CA PRO A 738 -7.92 -30.38 -4.00
C PRO A 738 -6.43 -30.03 -3.86
N GLU A 739 -5.58 -30.44 -4.80
CA GLU A 739 -4.15 -30.07 -4.79
C GLU A 739 -3.95 -28.57 -5.05
N MET A 740 -4.58 -28.01 -6.09
CA MET A 740 -4.55 -26.56 -6.33
C MET A 740 -5.22 -25.79 -5.18
N GLY A 741 -6.32 -26.31 -4.64
CA GLY A 741 -6.97 -25.77 -3.46
C GLY A 741 -6.02 -25.74 -2.25
N LYS A 742 -5.15 -26.76 -2.11
CA LYS A 742 -4.11 -26.77 -1.08
C LYS A 742 -3.13 -25.62 -1.26
N TYR A 743 -2.56 -25.45 -2.45
CA TYR A 743 -1.64 -24.35 -2.75
C TYR A 743 -2.30 -22.96 -2.59
N MET A 744 -3.57 -22.83 -2.94
CA MET A 744 -4.34 -21.59 -2.81
C MET A 744 -4.86 -21.32 -1.40
N GLY A 745 -4.60 -22.21 -0.42
CA GLY A 745 -5.11 -22.07 0.94
C GLY A 745 -6.65 -22.13 1.03
N ALA A 746 -7.29 -22.88 0.14
CA ALA A 746 -8.74 -23.06 0.04
C ALA A 746 -9.26 -24.03 1.13
N THR A 747 -9.20 -23.58 2.38
CA THR A 747 -9.61 -24.33 3.56
C THR A 747 -11.02 -23.96 4.03
N GLU A 748 -11.64 -24.85 4.82
CA GLU A 748 -12.95 -24.59 5.44
C GLU A 748 -12.74 -23.70 6.67
N VAL A 749 -13.52 -22.63 6.76
CA VAL A 749 -13.54 -21.73 7.92
C VAL A 749 -14.81 -22.00 8.70
N THR A 750 -14.67 -22.25 10.00
CA THR A 750 -15.75 -22.77 10.85
C THR A 750 -16.02 -21.90 12.07
N GLU A 751 -17.17 -22.13 12.71
CA GLU A 751 -17.52 -21.53 14.01
C GLU A 751 -16.54 -21.94 15.14
N GLU A 752 -15.86 -23.09 15.02
CA GLU A 752 -14.83 -23.47 15.99
C GLU A 752 -13.56 -22.61 15.79
N ASP A 753 -13.20 -22.26 14.55
CA ASP A 753 -12.09 -21.34 14.29
C ASP A 753 -12.37 -19.95 14.88
N LEU A 754 -13.61 -19.45 14.76
CA LEU A 754 -14.05 -18.22 15.42
C LEU A 754 -13.90 -18.31 16.94
N LYS A 755 -14.35 -19.42 17.54
CA LYS A 755 -14.24 -19.63 18.98
C LYS A 755 -12.78 -19.70 19.47
N VAL A 756 -11.90 -20.35 18.71
CA VAL A 756 -10.45 -20.41 19.01
C VAL A 756 -9.83 -19.02 18.89
N THR A 757 -10.11 -18.31 17.81
CA THR A 757 -9.62 -16.94 17.56
C THR A 757 -10.03 -16.01 18.70
N ARG A 758 -11.30 -16.03 19.07
CA ARG A 758 -11.83 -15.24 20.19
C ARG A 758 -11.16 -15.61 21.52
N ALA A 759 -10.94 -16.89 21.79
CA ALA A 759 -10.24 -17.32 22.99
C ALA A 759 -8.79 -16.84 23.03
N LEU A 760 -8.08 -16.81 21.90
CA LEU A 760 -6.73 -16.25 21.82
C LEU A 760 -6.75 -14.74 22.11
N ILE A 761 -7.69 -14.00 21.53
CA ILE A 761 -7.90 -12.57 21.77
C ILE A 761 -8.19 -12.29 23.24
N GLU A 762 -9.14 -13.00 23.85
CA GLU A 762 -9.54 -12.79 25.25
C GLU A 762 -8.44 -13.16 26.26
N ASN A 763 -7.47 -14.00 25.87
CA ASN A 763 -6.31 -14.35 26.70
C ASN A 763 -5.08 -13.46 26.47
N ALA A 764 -5.07 -12.64 25.40
CA ALA A 764 -3.97 -11.73 25.14
C ALA A 764 -3.89 -10.67 26.24
N SER A 765 -2.67 -10.43 26.76
CA SER A 765 -2.46 -9.64 28.00
C SER A 765 -1.25 -8.72 27.96
N PHE A 766 -0.49 -8.70 26.88
CA PHE A 766 0.68 -7.85 26.70
C PHE A 766 0.91 -7.58 25.21
N SER A 767 1.53 -6.45 24.87
CA SER A 767 2.11 -6.23 23.55
C SER A 767 3.60 -6.58 23.56
N THR A 768 4.20 -6.81 22.39
CA THR A 768 5.66 -6.76 22.30
C THR A 768 6.14 -5.36 22.62
N GLY A 769 7.21 -5.26 23.41
CA GLY A 769 7.74 -3.97 23.85
C GLY A 769 8.65 -4.13 25.07
N GLY A 770 9.94 -3.87 24.87
CA GLY A 770 10.92 -3.68 25.93
C GLY A 770 11.46 -2.25 25.92
N ASP A 771 12.38 -1.92 26.84
CA ASP A 771 13.14 -0.69 26.73
C ASP A 771 14.05 -0.79 25.48
N PRO A 772 13.83 0.03 24.43
CA PRO A 772 14.57 -0.08 23.18
C PRO A 772 16.06 0.13 23.38
N ALA A 773 16.46 0.99 24.33
CA ALA A 773 17.87 1.22 24.59
C ALA A 773 18.53 -0.03 25.16
N ILE A 774 17.82 -0.80 25.98
CA ILE A 774 18.32 -2.07 26.51
C ILE A 774 18.34 -3.15 25.42
N PHE A 775 17.30 -3.21 24.58
CA PHE A 775 17.26 -4.15 23.47
C PHE A 775 18.38 -3.87 22.44
N ASP A 776 18.63 -2.61 22.10
CA ASP A 776 19.74 -2.19 21.24
C ASP A 776 21.09 -2.61 21.82
N ILE A 777 21.30 -2.42 23.13
CA ILE A 777 22.49 -2.90 23.83
C ILE A 777 22.66 -4.42 23.66
N ILE A 778 21.58 -5.18 23.80
CA ILE A 778 21.60 -6.64 23.62
C ILE A 778 21.99 -6.99 22.19
N CYS A 779 21.33 -6.40 21.20
CA CYS A 779 21.60 -6.64 19.78
C CYS A 779 23.05 -6.30 19.40
N GLU A 780 23.55 -5.12 19.81
CA GLU A 780 24.91 -4.67 19.52
C GLU A 780 25.99 -5.61 20.10
N GLU A 781 25.84 -6.01 21.37
CA GLU A 781 26.83 -6.90 22.00
C GLU A 781 26.69 -8.35 21.47
N ALA A 782 25.45 -8.81 21.23
CA ALA A 782 25.18 -10.15 20.72
C ALA A 782 25.71 -10.35 19.30
N ALA A 783 25.73 -9.30 18.45
CA ALA A 783 26.31 -9.36 17.12
C ALA A 783 27.76 -9.87 17.11
N ALA A 784 28.57 -9.45 18.09
CA ALA A 784 29.96 -9.93 18.23
C ALA A 784 30.04 -11.40 18.66
N TYR A 785 29.07 -11.88 19.45
CA TYR A 785 28.96 -13.31 19.78
C TYR A 785 28.55 -14.13 18.55
N PHE A 786 27.58 -13.66 17.76
CA PHE A 786 27.11 -14.34 16.55
C PHE A 786 28.21 -14.44 15.49
N ALA A 787 28.99 -13.37 15.29
CA ALA A 787 30.17 -13.36 14.42
C ALA A 787 31.32 -14.27 14.90
N GLY A 788 31.31 -14.68 16.18
CA GLY A 788 32.37 -15.48 16.79
C GLY A 788 33.58 -14.65 17.27
N ASP A 789 33.46 -13.33 17.29
CA ASP A 789 34.52 -12.40 17.70
C ASP A 789 34.66 -12.30 19.22
N ARG A 790 33.61 -12.61 19.99
CA ARG A 790 33.61 -12.58 21.45
C ARG A 790 33.00 -13.83 22.06
N SER A 791 33.48 -14.17 23.27
CA SER A 791 32.88 -15.24 24.06
C SER A 791 31.51 -14.80 24.61
N ILE A 792 30.61 -15.76 24.82
CA ILE A 792 29.30 -15.48 25.41
C ILE A 792 29.41 -14.89 26.82
N ASP A 793 30.43 -15.28 27.61
CA ASP A 793 30.67 -14.74 28.95
C ASP A 793 31.03 -13.24 28.90
N ASP A 794 31.86 -12.83 27.94
CA ASP A 794 32.22 -11.43 27.77
C ASP A 794 31.03 -10.59 27.27
N VAL A 795 30.23 -11.16 26.37
CA VAL A 795 29.03 -10.51 25.81
C VAL A 795 27.97 -10.27 26.88
N LEU A 796 27.60 -11.30 27.65
CA LEU A 796 26.62 -11.18 28.74
C LEU A 796 27.06 -10.14 29.78
N LYS A 797 28.34 -10.18 30.17
CA LYS A 797 28.90 -9.20 31.09
C LYS A 797 28.86 -7.77 30.54
N ASN A 798 29.08 -7.57 29.25
CA ASN A 798 28.98 -6.24 28.64
C ASN A 798 27.53 -5.76 28.59
N ILE A 799 26.59 -6.63 28.21
CA ILE A 799 25.16 -6.35 28.21
C ILE A 799 24.72 -5.88 29.60
N GLU A 800 25.00 -6.69 30.63
CA GLU A 800 24.72 -6.38 32.03
C GLU A 800 25.27 -5.02 32.46
N ASN A 801 26.54 -4.74 32.16
CA ASN A 801 27.18 -3.48 32.54
C ASN A 801 26.56 -2.27 31.84
N ARG A 802 26.29 -2.37 30.52
CA ARG A 802 25.72 -1.29 29.73
C ARG A 802 24.26 -1.03 30.10
N ALA A 803 23.47 -2.08 30.22
CA ALA A 803 22.08 -2.01 30.67
C ALA A 803 21.97 -1.43 32.09
N SER A 804 22.83 -1.87 33.00
CA SER A 804 22.91 -1.33 34.37
C SER A 804 23.22 0.17 34.41
N ILE A 805 23.93 0.72 33.43
CA ILE A 805 24.17 2.17 33.34
C ILE A 805 22.88 2.88 32.95
N VAL A 806 22.21 2.41 31.89
CA VAL A 806 20.94 2.98 31.41
C VAL A 806 19.88 2.97 32.52
N VAL A 807 19.66 1.82 33.17
CA VAL A 807 18.67 1.66 34.25
C VAL A 807 18.99 2.53 35.48
N LYS A 808 20.26 2.89 35.72
CA LYS A 808 20.63 3.80 36.82
C LYS A 808 20.34 5.26 36.51
N GLU A 809 20.36 5.63 35.23
CA GLU A 809 20.15 7.00 34.73
C GLU A 809 18.67 7.37 34.58
N LEU A 810 17.78 6.37 34.40
CA LEU A 810 16.33 6.47 34.58
C LEU A 810 15.99 6.73 36.06
#